data_AF-A0AAW0WNQ3-F1
#
_entry.id   AF-A0AAW0WNQ3-F1
#
_cell.length_a   1.000
_cell.length_b   1.000
_cell.length_c   1.000
_cell.angle_alpha   90.00
_cell.angle_beta   90.00
_cell.angle_gamma   90.00
#
_symmetry.space_group_name_H-M   'P 1'
#
loop_
_entity.id
_entity.type
_entity.pdbx_description
1 polymer ?
#
loop_
_entity_poly.entity_id
_entity_poly.type
_entity_poly.pdbx_seq_one_letter_code
_entity_poly.pdbx_strand_id
1 'polypeptide(L)'
;MATEALVHGVMEGDEDAVLEAIHCGGDINITLPQDDPEYPGASLMVLASVKDHAKLVPLLLDAGHHVDNKGDFPFTPVQLAARLGHKETLAALLAASPCVNARDMQGITALHMAAKWARLECAELLISAGADLDAQDKDLRTPLHSAVVGGSTELINLLLKSGCNRNALNSFRFSVMHLAALIGNEKAIQVLIQADLRLDDKGEADILPEEVAETFGRHNTAWLIRKIAKRKSKASRTPIHNLMKRSLEAYESWGEELIQWAKETNKITSLAKAPQLLQETACHTRHFHYQDAEGLTALHWAARLGNKHTVWNLIYTCGALPGVVTYDGETPADLARQAGHYDLANDLIAAARPQTSEDPAALYKELLSVISADDDMMAASKLIRAGAPIEPVGDFYTSALVLTVTCNRPKILSLLVAAGAPLTTCAGGLSLLQVAWRSHDVTIRHRVLVTRYILHALQAEHRRVRPQDRALSEGIEHVLTSLRGETPWQTRWTNQSPNELTSLMVLAATNNCPLTVSFLRQAGGKSFLQDESGITPLHAALDANNWNLAKQMVKNMGASLYIPDCSGRLPVDMLPSNYSAQVKEDIYRQEKQRLEELREKVKDKEEKEQLQEVLDEYNSLFTRFLATPASAKTQRRTGWSPREHAVHTYSLLVSCRRGLLQLAYLLVTVGGLDADTVVDNTYDATGLHEAASHGNSSCLALLLSLGASALKRDRYEHTPSHYAAMFGHDQSYQLLEKVLRNQQPVSKAGTTPSDIVRNFKDYLRRNLKSETSLEDNLVFHKPSAGIKKLLNLVNIKEIGRQLDEITVNFDKDEAKQVKEVVTKQVQIILDDVSSIDRLYEGKLTTVGSSADGTRLFTPDEYDLSVVLANTSGTTVEIVEQEPHLAALKGHRLRLRVKTDNPGLQGKSLINNFYELVRRVLEKQTFESRHLSLVSPGVTRTQVGVALAFAWQGKEYPLLQISIDLVPVLAVPWPAEVSRPPLTPASINQLYICNTTDGEWRCSFAGAEAEVLSQLDPQERRIYLGCKTLLSHLKADPWMPREVKANYTWWDSRKWKIMIPAGFAMKNSFLNQLQHKRENKIEWRDEDLINMIITILRDMCQDFWDPTTGLESLVPAKIHAYFGGEFETPKTGEGAPEIIKVLKELKKSL
;
A
#
# COMPACT_ATOMS: atom_id res chain seq x y z
N MET A 1 -23.83 -72.29 33.16
CA MET A 1 -24.30 -72.09 34.55
C MET A 1 -23.47 -71.07 35.31
N ALA A 2 -22.24 -71.34 35.79
CA ALA A 2 -21.47 -70.35 36.57
C ALA A 2 -21.14 -69.07 35.77
N THR A 3 -20.69 -69.17 34.52
CA THR A 3 -20.43 -68.01 33.64
C THR A 3 -21.71 -67.26 33.25
N GLU A 4 -22.84 -67.96 33.07
CA GLU A 4 -24.14 -67.31 32.77
C GLU A 4 -24.68 -66.57 33.99
N ALA A 5 -24.53 -67.16 35.19
CA ALA A 5 -24.85 -66.53 36.46
C ALA A 5 -23.96 -65.30 36.70
N LEU A 6 -22.69 -65.35 36.30
CA LEU A 6 -21.77 -64.21 36.35
C LEU A 6 -22.23 -63.07 35.44
N VAL A 7 -22.57 -63.35 34.17
CA VAL A 7 -23.12 -62.35 33.23
C VAL A 7 -24.42 -61.74 33.76
N HIS A 8 -25.34 -62.57 34.24
CA HIS A 8 -26.62 -62.10 34.81
C HIS A 8 -26.41 -61.27 36.09
N GLY A 9 -25.53 -61.70 36.99
CA GLY A 9 -25.18 -60.96 38.20
C GLY A 9 -24.56 -59.59 37.88
N VAL A 10 -23.69 -59.52 36.87
CA VAL A 10 -23.14 -58.25 36.37
C VAL A 10 -24.21 -57.37 35.74
N MET A 11 -25.21 -57.93 35.07
CA MET A 11 -26.32 -57.16 34.48
C MET A 11 -27.23 -56.55 35.54
N GLU A 12 -27.56 -57.32 36.58
CA GLU A 12 -28.45 -56.88 37.67
C GLU A 12 -27.75 -56.04 38.75
N GLY A 13 -26.41 -56.04 38.79
CA GLY A 13 -25.64 -55.28 39.78
C GLY A 13 -25.50 -56.01 41.13
N ASP A 14 -25.70 -57.33 41.16
CA ASP A 14 -25.70 -58.15 42.38
C ASP A 14 -24.27 -58.58 42.75
N GLU A 15 -23.70 -57.91 43.75
CA GLU A 15 -22.33 -58.14 44.26
C GLU A 15 -22.14 -59.57 44.78
N ASP A 16 -23.13 -60.10 45.51
CA ASP A 16 -23.04 -61.41 46.15
C ASP A 16 -23.13 -62.53 45.10
N ALA A 17 -24.03 -62.39 44.12
CA ALA A 17 -24.14 -63.34 43.01
C ALA A 17 -22.90 -63.34 42.11
N VAL A 18 -22.28 -62.18 41.87
CA VAL A 18 -21.03 -62.07 41.11
C VAL A 18 -19.88 -62.75 41.86
N LEU A 19 -19.74 -62.53 43.16
CA LEU A 19 -18.73 -63.18 43.99
C LEU A 19 -18.92 -64.70 44.03
N GLU A 20 -20.14 -65.18 44.24
CA GLU A 20 -20.45 -66.62 44.24
C GLU A 20 -20.11 -67.26 42.88
N ALA A 21 -20.49 -66.62 41.78
CA ALA A 21 -20.20 -67.11 40.43
C ALA A 21 -18.69 -67.17 40.12
N ILE A 22 -17.90 -66.20 40.62
CA ILE A 22 -16.42 -66.21 40.51
C ILE A 22 -15.84 -67.37 41.34
N HIS A 23 -16.30 -67.59 42.57
CA HIS A 23 -15.85 -68.70 43.42
C HIS A 23 -16.19 -70.07 42.82
N CYS A 24 -17.30 -70.17 42.08
CA CYS A 24 -17.68 -71.38 41.34
C CYS A 24 -16.93 -71.56 40.01
N GLY A 25 -15.94 -70.72 39.68
CA GLY A 25 -15.10 -70.84 38.49
C GLY A 25 -15.72 -70.28 37.20
N GLY A 26 -16.60 -69.27 37.30
CA GLY A 26 -17.09 -68.55 36.14
C GLY A 26 -15.96 -67.87 35.34
N ASP A 27 -16.08 -67.86 34.01
CA ASP A 27 -15.09 -67.23 33.14
C ASP A 27 -15.18 -65.69 33.24
N ILE A 28 -14.20 -65.08 33.89
CA ILE A 28 -14.13 -63.64 34.12
C ILE A 28 -13.88 -62.84 32.84
N ASN A 29 -13.34 -63.44 31.77
CA ASN A 29 -13.05 -62.74 30.51
C ASN A 29 -14.07 -63.05 29.41
N ILE A 30 -15.25 -63.57 29.79
CA ILE A 30 -16.32 -63.87 28.84
C ILE A 30 -16.77 -62.61 28.08
N THR A 31 -17.02 -62.78 26.80
CA THR A 31 -17.68 -61.79 25.93
C THR A 31 -19.04 -62.32 25.51
N LEU A 32 -20.05 -61.45 25.47
CA LEU A 32 -21.37 -61.81 24.97
C LEU A 32 -21.32 -62.27 23.51
N PRO A 33 -22.22 -63.16 23.08
CA PRO A 33 -22.33 -63.57 21.68
C PRO A 33 -22.53 -62.37 20.74
N GLN A 34 -22.08 -62.50 19.49
CA GLN A 34 -22.22 -61.45 18.48
C GLN A 34 -23.69 -61.20 18.06
N ASP A 35 -24.54 -62.16 18.36
CA ASP A 35 -25.97 -62.24 18.13
C ASP A 35 -26.81 -61.81 19.35
N ASP A 36 -26.16 -61.31 20.43
CA ASP A 36 -26.87 -60.72 21.56
C ASP A 36 -27.69 -59.48 21.12
N PRO A 37 -28.98 -59.39 21.46
CA PRO A 37 -29.87 -58.35 20.96
C PRO A 37 -29.59 -56.97 21.54
N GLU A 38 -28.91 -56.86 22.68
CA GLU A 38 -28.67 -55.58 23.36
C GLU A 38 -27.19 -55.15 23.31
N TYR A 39 -26.26 -56.07 23.54
CA TYR A 39 -24.82 -55.75 23.73
C TYR A 39 -23.90 -56.76 23.04
N PRO A 40 -23.93 -56.86 21.69
CA PRO A 40 -23.17 -57.86 20.95
C PRO A 40 -21.66 -57.72 21.17
N GLY A 41 -21.00 -58.81 21.55
CA GLY A 41 -19.55 -58.84 21.75
C GLY A 41 -19.04 -58.07 22.98
N ALA A 42 -19.92 -57.63 23.88
CA ALA A 42 -19.53 -56.88 25.08
C ALA A 42 -18.85 -57.75 26.14
N SER A 43 -17.82 -57.21 26.79
CA SER A 43 -17.20 -57.80 27.99
C SER A 43 -18.02 -57.52 29.26
N LEU A 44 -17.73 -58.23 30.36
CA LEU A 44 -18.35 -57.94 31.66
C LEU A 44 -18.07 -56.49 32.13
N MET A 45 -16.86 -55.97 31.88
CA MET A 45 -16.52 -54.59 32.20
C MET A 45 -17.33 -53.57 31.39
N VAL A 46 -17.67 -53.87 30.13
CA VAL A 46 -18.57 -53.04 29.30
C VAL A 46 -19.99 -53.06 29.86
N LEU A 47 -20.51 -54.23 30.27
CA LEU A 47 -21.85 -54.34 30.86
C LEU A 47 -21.97 -53.55 32.17
N ALA A 48 -21.00 -53.70 33.07
CA ALA A 48 -20.93 -52.92 34.30
C ALA A 48 -20.90 -51.40 34.02
N SER A 49 -20.19 -50.97 32.98
CA SER A 49 -20.11 -49.58 32.54
C SER A 49 -21.42 -49.04 31.95
N VAL A 50 -22.15 -49.88 31.21
CA VAL A 50 -23.43 -49.50 30.59
C VAL A 50 -24.58 -49.45 31.59
N LYS A 51 -24.53 -50.26 32.66
CA LYS A 51 -25.58 -50.32 33.68
C LYS A 51 -25.32 -49.45 34.93
N ASP A 52 -24.17 -48.76 34.97
CA ASP A 52 -23.72 -47.91 36.09
C ASP A 52 -23.43 -48.65 37.40
N HIS A 53 -22.90 -49.87 37.29
CA HIS A 53 -22.61 -50.71 38.45
C HIS A 53 -21.20 -50.50 39.00
N ALA A 54 -20.94 -49.30 39.51
CA ALA A 54 -19.61 -48.86 39.97
C ALA A 54 -18.95 -49.80 40.98
N LYS A 55 -19.74 -50.43 41.86
CA LYS A 55 -19.26 -51.34 42.90
C LYS A 55 -18.76 -52.68 42.37
N LEU A 56 -19.23 -53.09 41.19
CA LEU A 56 -18.75 -54.30 40.54
C LEU A 56 -17.38 -54.10 39.90
N VAL A 57 -16.97 -52.87 39.58
CA VAL A 57 -15.70 -52.59 38.92
C VAL A 57 -14.49 -53.09 39.75
N PRO A 58 -14.35 -52.74 41.05
CA PRO A 58 -13.29 -53.32 41.89
C PRO A 58 -13.35 -54.84 41.99
N LEU A 59 -14.55 -55.44 42.12
CA LEU A 59 -14.71 -56.89 42.24
C LEU A 59 -14.25 -57.63 40.97
N LEU A 60 -14.56 -57.09 39.80
CA LEU A 60 -14.12 -57.66 38.51
C LEU A 60 -12.61 -57.50 38.33
N LEU A 61 -12.01 -56.40 38.78
CA LEU A 61 -10.57 -56.16 38.72
C LEU A 61 -9.79 -57.08 39.68
N ASP A 62 -10.28 -57.25 40.91
CA ASP A 62 -9.69 -58.14 41.92
C ASP A 62 -9.73 -59.61 41.46
N ALA A 63 -10.76 -59.97 40.69
CA ALA A 63 -10.88 -61.28 40.03
C ALA A 63 -10.01 -61.44 38.76
N GLY A 64 -9.25 -60.41 38.37
CA GLY A 64 -8.31 -60.44 37.25
C GLY A 64 -8.87 -60.02 35.89
N HIS A 65 -10.07 -59.40 35.83
CA HIS A 65 -10.57 -58.80 34.58
C HIS A 65 -9.75 -57.55 34.21
N HIS A 66 -9.37 -57.40 32.94
CA HIS A 66 -8.64 -56.19 32.50
C HIS A 66 -9.60 -54.98 32.36
N VAL A 67 -9.19 -53.80 32.86
CA VAL A 67 -10.00 -52.57 32.90
C VAL A 67 -10.40 -52.06 31.51
N ASP A 68 -9.52 -52.16 30.51
CA ASP A 68 -9.79 -51.71 29.13
C ASP A 68 -10.42 -52.79 28.23
N ASN A 69 -10.66 -54.00 28.75
CA ASN A 69 -11.19 -55.08 27.91
C ASN A 69 -12.63 -54.75 27.50
N LYS A 70 -12.84 -54.55 26.20
CA LYS A 70 -14.14 -54.24 25.60
C LYS A 70 -14.75 -55.42 24.82
N GLY A 71 -14.05 -56.56 24.75
CA GLY A 71 -14.37 -57.61 23.79
C GLY A 71 -14.33 -57.08 22.35
N ASP A 72 -15.31 -57.46 21.56
CA ASP A 72 -15.51 -56.99 20.19
C ASP A 72 -16.38 -55.71 20.13
N PHE A 73 -16.78 -55.17 21.30
CA PHE A 73 -17.59 -53.97 21.37
C PHE A 73 -16.81 -52.74 20.84
N PRO A 74 -17.45 -51.80 20.12
CA PRO A 74 -16.74 -50.69 19.48
C PRO A 74 -16.07 -49.73 20.48
N PHE A 75 -16.67 -49.54 21.66
CA PHE A 75 -16.25 -48.56 22.67
C PHE A 75 -15.63 -49.21 23.89
N THR A 76 -14.61 -48.56 24.47
CA THR A 76 -14.04 -48.98 25.77
C THR A 76 -15.01 -48.71 26.93
N PRO A 77 -14.87 -49.44 28.06
CA PRO A 77 -15.61 -49.16 29.30
C PRO A 77 -15.59 -47.68 29.71
N VAL A 78 -14.43 -47.04 29.65
CA VAL A 78 -14.23 -45.61 29.97
C VAL A 78 -14.97 -44.69 28.99
N GLN A 79 -14.92 -44.97 27.67
CA GLN A 79 -15.66 -44.20 26.67
C GLN A 79 -17.19 -44.31 26.86
N LEU A 80 -17.69 -45.48 27.28
CA LEU A 80 -19.11 -45.69 27.54
C LEU A 80 -19.58 -45.00 28.81
N ALA A 81 -18.86 -45.15 29.91
CA ALA A 81 -19.17 -44.47 31.17
C ALA A 81 -19.17 -42.93 30.95
N ALA A 82 -18.19 -42.41 30.20
CA ALA A 82 -18.11 -41.00 29.83
C ALA A 82 -19.25 -40.52 28.90
N ARG A 83 -19.71 -41.35 27.97
CA ARG A 83 -20.84 -41.05 27.07
C ARG A 83 -22.17 -41.01 27.84
N LEU A 84 -22.40 -42.03 28.67
CA LEU A 84 -23.65 -42.21 29.42
C LEU A 84 -23.75 -41.24 30.60
N GLY A 85 -22.61 -40.77 31.13
CA GLY A 85 -22.55 -39.85 32.26
C GLY A 85 -22.48 -40.55 33.61
N HIS A 86 -22.02 -41.80 33.62
CA HIS A 86 -21.92 -42.67 34.80
C HIS A 86 -20.66 -42.32 35.60
N LYS A 87 -20.75 -41.28 36.43
CA LYS A 87 -19.63 -40.66 37.13
C LYS A 87 -18.97 -41.63 38.11
N GLU A 88 -19.77 -42.34 38.90
CA GLU A 88 -19.32 -43.28 39.93
C GLU A 88 -18.57 -44.45 39.29
N THR A 89 -19.13 -45.00 38.22
CA THR A 89 -18.50 -46.08 37.45
C THR A 89 -17.24 -45.60 36.74
N LEU A 90 -17.24 -44.40 36.16
CA LEU A 90 -16.07 -43.79 35.57
C LEU A 90 -14.95 -43.55 36.60
N ALA A 91 -15.28 -43.08 37.81
CA ALA A 91 -14.31 -42.89 38.88
C ALA A 91 -13.67 -44.22 39.31
N ALA A 92 -14.48 -45.27 39.45
CA ALA A 92 -14.00 -46.62 39.76
C ALA A 92 -13.07 -47.16 38.66
N LEU A 93 -13.43 -46.97 37.38
CA LEU A 93 -12.58 -47.33 36.25
C LEU A 93 -11.26 -46.56 36.25
N LEU A 94 -11.30 -45.23 36.46
CA LEU A 94 -10.10 -44.37 36.44
C LEU A 94 -9.13 -44.67 37.59
N ALA A 95 -9.64 -45.08 38.75
CA ALA A 95 -8.81 -45.53 39.88
C ALA A 95 -7.91 -46.73 39.51
N ALA A 96 -8.32 -47.54 38.52
CA ALA A 96 -7.58 -48.68 38.01
C ALA A 96 -6.61 -48.34 36.86
N SER A 97 -6.32 -47.07 36.61
CA SER A 97 -5.38 -46.58 35.59
C SER A 97 -5.62 -47.10 34.15
N PRO A 98 -6.82 -46.92 33.58
CA PRO A 98 -7.17 -47.38 32.24
C PRO A 98 -6.50 -46.51 31.15
N CYS A 99 -6.59 -46.94 29.89
CA CYS A 99 -6.16 -46.15 28.74
C CYS A 99 -7.12 -44.97 28.49
N VAL A 100 -7.03 -43.90 29.28
CA VAL A 100 -7.90 -42.70 29.22
C VAL A 100 -8.00 -42.08 27.82
N ASN A 101 -6.91 -42.14 27.06
CA ASN A 101 -6.81 -41.57 25.70
C ASN A 101 -7.05 -42.58 24.58
N ALA A 102 -7.68 -43.73 24.88
CA ALA A 102 -8.10 -44.67 23.86
C ALA A 102 -8.99 -44.00 22.80
N ARG A 103 -8.69 -44.30 21.53
CA ARG A 103 -9.40 -43.78 20.36
C ARG A 103 -10.20 -44.91 19.71
N ASP A 104 -11.45 -44.64 19.36
CA ASP A 104 -12.23 -45.56 18.54
C ASP A 104 -11.81 -45.50 17.06
N MET A 105 -12.51 -46.24 16.18
CA MET A 105 -12.23 -46.24 14.75
C MET A 105 -12.42 -44.87 14.09
N GLN A 106 -13.06 -43.90 14.75
CA GLN A 106 -13.29 -42.54 14.29
C GLN A 106 -12.32 -41.53 14.94
N GLY A 107 -11.38 -42.00 15.76
CA GLY A 107 -10.46 -41.15 16.50
C GLY A 107 -11.05 -40.51 17.75
N ILE A 108 -12.28 -40.89 18.15
CA ILE A 108 -13.02 -40.27 19.24
C ILE A 108 -12.51 -40.82 20.59
N THR A 109 -12.24 -39.93 21.53
CA THR A 109 -11.80 -40.27 22.90
C THR A 109 -12.95 -40.20 23.92
N ALA A 110 -12.74 -40.70 25.13
CA ALA A 110 -13.71 -40.57 26.21
C ALA A 110 -14.06 -39.09 26.51
N LEU A 111 -13.07 -38.18 26.41
CA LEU A 111 -13.29 -36.75 26.61
C LEU A 111 -14.13 -36.11 25.50
N HIS A 112 -14.00 -36.56 24.24
CA HIS A 112 -14.91 -36.15 23.16
C HIS A 112 -16.35 -36.57 23.43
N MET A 113 -16.56 -37.80 23.93
CA MET A 113 -17.90 -38.29 24.26
C MET A 113 -18.51 -37.51 25.43
N ALA A 114 -17.76 -37.31 26.52
CA ALA A 114 -18.22 -36.50 27.65
C ALA A 114 -18.56 -35.06 27.20
N ALA A 115 -17.74 -34.47 26.33
CA ALA A 115 -17.97 -33.13 25.80
C ALA A 115 -19.20 -33.04 24.89
N LYS A 116 -19.37 -33.97 23.94
CA LYS A 116 -20.50 -34.01 23.00
C LYS A 116 -21.84 -34.23 23.71
N TRP A 117 -21.86 -35.05 24.75
CA TRP A 117 -23.06 -35.38 25.52
C TRP A 117 -23.24 -34.54 26.79
N ALA A 118 -22.46 -33.47 26.95
CA ALA A 118 -22.56 -32.51 28.05
C ALA A 118 -22.40 -33.12 29.45
N ARG A 119 -21.55 -34.16 29.61
CA ARG A 119 -21.28 -34.83 30.89
C ARG A 119 -20.16 -34.12 31.65
N LEU A 120 -20.51 -33.04 32.35
CA LEU A 120 -19.54 -32.17 33.04
C LEU A 120 -18.68 -32.92 34.05
N GLU A 121 -19.30 -33.64 34.98
CA GLU A 121 -18.58 -34.34 36.06
C GLU A 121 -17.67 -35.46 35.53
N CYS A 122 -18.08 -36.12 34.45
CA CYS A 122 -17.23 -37.09 33.77
C CYS A 122 -16.04 -36.43 33.07
N ALA A 123 -16.24 -35.25 32.45
CA ALA A 123 -15.15 -34.50 31.85
C ALA A 123 -14.14 -34.03 32.91
N GLU A 124 -14.58 -33.59 34.09
CA GLU A 124 -13.69 -33.23 35.21
C GLU A 124 -12.81 -34.42 35.65
N LEU A 125 -13.41 -35.59 35.80
CA LEU A 125 -12.69 -36.82 36.14
C LEU A 125 -11.70 -37.25 35.06
N LEU A 126 -12.07 -37.14 33.79
CA LEU A 126 -11.17 -37.48 32.68
C LEU A 126 -9.99 -36.51 32.58
N ILE A 127 -10.23 -35.21 32.77
CA ILE A 127 -9.18 -34.18 32.76
C ILE A 127 -8.22 -34.40 33.94
N SER A 128 -8.73 -34.69 35.13
CA SER A 128 -7.88 -34.97 36.30
C SER A 128 -7.08 -36.27 36.14
N ALA A 129 -7.60 -37.24 35.37
CA ALA A 129 -6.92 -38.47 35.01
C ALA A 129 -5.97 -38.34 33.79
N GLY A 130 -5.70 -37.13 33.28
CA GLY A 130 -4.72 -36.91 32.22
C GLY A 130 -5.24 -37.12 30.79
N ALA A 131 -6.54 -36.91 30.55
CA ALA A 131 -7.09 -36.91 29.20
C ALA A 131 -6.44 -35.82 28.31
N ASP A 132 -6.13 -36.18 27.07
CA ASP A 132 -5.62 -35.29 26.03
C ASP A 132 -6.71 -34.30 25.62
N LEU A 133 -6.53 -33.04 26.02
CA LEU A 133 -7.46 -31.94 25.78
C LEU A 133 -7.55 -31.53 24.30
N ASP A 134 -6.54 -31.88 23.51
CA ASP A 134 -6.37 -31.47 22.11
C ASP A 134 -6.40 -32.66 21.14
N ALA A 135 -6.82 -33.84 21.62
CA ALA A 135 -7.04 -35.00 20.77
C ALA A 135 -7.94 -34.64 19.59
N GLN A 136 -7.59 -35.09 18.39
CA GLN A 136 -8.35 -34.84 17.17
C GLN A 136 -9.01 -36.11 16.67
N ASP A 137 -10.33 -36.05 16.42
CA ASP A 137 -11.06 -37.09 15.69
C ASP A 137 -10.74 -37.04 14.18
N LYS A 138 -11.36 -37.93 13.39
CA LYS A 138 -11.16 -37.97 11.91
C LYS A 138 -11.55 -36.67 11.19
N ASP A 139 -12.43 -35.86 11.77
CA ASP A 139 -12.83 -34.55 11.24
C ASP A 139 -11.97 -33.41 11.82
N LEU A 140 -10.83 -33.73 12.45
CA LEU A 140 -9.97 -32.81 13.20
C LEU A 140 -10.71 -32.03 14.30
N ARG A 141 -11.85 -32.53 14.79
CA ARG A 141 -12.56 -31.91 15.91
C ARG A 141 -11.84 -32.27 17.19
N THR A 142 -11.71 -31.28 18.07
CA THR A 142 -11.20 -31.44 19.43
C THR A 142 -12.35 -31.63 20.43
N PRO A 143 -12.07 -32.03 21.69
CA PRO A 143 -13.08 -32.03 22.75
C PRO A 143 -13.77 -30.67 22.92
N LEU A 144 -13.06 -29.55 22.71
CA LEU A 144 -13.66 -28.22 22.74
C LEU A 144 -14.69 -28.00 21.62
N HIS A 145 -14.42 -28.49 20.39
CA HIS A 145 -15.41 -28.49 19.31
C HIS A 145 -16.63 -29.33 19.68
N SER A 146 -16.42 -30.51 20.27
CA SER A 146 -17.49 -31.40 20.72
C SER A 146 -18.33 -30.77 21.84
N ALA A 147 -17.72 -30.02 22.76
CA ALA A 147 -18.41 -29.27 23.81
C ALA A 147 -19.34 -28.19 23.26
N VAL A 148 -18.90 -27.48 22.21
CA VAL A 148 -19.73 -26.48 21.51
C VAL A 148 -20.93 -27.14 20.82
N VAL A 149 -20.74 -28.32 20.21
CA VAL A 149 -21.83 -29.11 19.61
C VAL A 149 -22.81 -29.62 20.66
N GLY A 150 -22.30 -30.13 21.79
CA GLY A 150 -23.11 -30.56 22.93
C GLY A 150 -23.83 -29.39 23.63
N GLY A 151 -23.33 -28.17 23.45
CA GLY A 151 -23.97 -26.93 23.89
C GLY A 151 -23.83 -26.62 25.38
N SER A 152 -22.99 -27.36 26.11
CA SER A 152 -22.75 -27.14 27.55
C SER A 152 -21.72 -26.03 27.78
N THR A 153 -22.21 -24.86 28.21
CA THR A 153 -21.36 -23.71 28.54
C THR A 153 -20.40 -23.95 29.69
N GLU A 154 -20.80 -24.76 30.66
CA GLU A 154 -19.97 -25.11 31.82
C GLU A 154 -18.79 -25.98 31.39
N LEU A 155 -19.03 -26.93 30.50
CA LEU A 155 -17.99 -27.82 29.96
C LEU A 155 -17.06 -27.08 29.00
N ILE A 156 -17.57 -26.15 28.18
CA ILE A 156 -16.74 -25.24 27.37
C ILE A 156 -15.80 -24.43 28.28
N ASN A 157 -16.33 -23.87 29.38
CA ASN A 157 -15.52 -23.13 30.36
C ASN A 157 -14.47 -24.01 31.04
N LEU A 158 -14.84 -25.24 31.42
CA LEU A 158 -13.92 -26.20 32.02
C LEU A 158 -12.73 -26.46 31.09
N LEU A 159 -12.98 -26.84 29.83
CA LEU A 159 -11.92 -27.12 28.85
C LEU A 159 -11.03 -25.89 28.59
N LEU A 160 -11.61 -24.69 28.50
CA LEU A 160 -10.85 -23.44 28.28
C LEU A 160 -10.00 -23.06 29.49
N LYS A 161 -10.41 -23.40 30.72
CA LYS A 161 -9.63 -23.22 31.94
C LYS A 161 -8.55 -24.28 32.09
N SER A 162 -8.79 -25.49 31.59
CA SER A 162 -7.82 -26.59 31.60
C SER A 162 -6.69 -26.45 30.58
N GLY A 163 -6.71 -25.41 29.72
CA GLY A 163 -5.58 -25.06 28.85
C GLY A 163 -5.59 -25.69 27.46
N CYS A 164 -6.74 -26.17 26.97
CA CYS A 164 -6.86 -26.68 25.59
C CYS A 164 -6.53 -25.61 24.53
N ASN A 165 -6.13 -26.06 23.34
CA ASN A 165 -5.85 -25.22 22.19
C ASN A 165 -7.13 -24.51 21.68
N ARG A 166 -7.24 -23.24 22.05
CA ARG A 166 -8.35 -22.34 21.69
C ARG A 166 -8.46 -22.05 20.20
N ASN A 167 -7.37 -22.22 19.45
CA ASN A 167 -7.25 -21.88 18.03
C ASN A 167 -7.29 -23.12 17.11
N ALA A 168 -7.59 -24.30 17.65
CA ALA A 168 -7.71 -25.51 16.85
C ALA A 168 -8.79 -25.31 15.76
N LEU A 169 -8.48 -25.77 14.55
CA LEU A 169 -9.38 -25.77 13.42
C LEU A 169 -9.78 -27.22 13.09
N ASN A 170 -11.05 -27.42 12.75
CA ASN A 170 -11.52 -28.70 12.24
C ASN A 170 -11.19 -28.89 10.74
N SER A 171 -11.61 -30.01 10.14
CA SER A 171 -11.40 -30.34 8.72
C SER A 171 -11.98 -29.32 7.75
N PHE A 172 -12.98 -28.54 8.18
CA PHE A 172 -13.58 -27.44 7.42
C PHE A 172 -12.87 -26.09 7.62
N ARG A 173 -11.72 -26.10 8.30
CA ARG A 173 -10.94 -24.92 8.69
C ARG A 173 -11.73 -23.93 9.56
N PHE A 174 -12.75 -24.43 10.27
CA PHE A 174 -13.55 -23.66 11.20
C PHE A 174 -12.98 -23.75 12.61
N SER A 175 -12.89 -22.59 13.27
CA SER A 175 -12.65 -22.53 14.71
C SER A 175 -13.94 -22.78 15.51
N VAL A 176 -13.79 -22.99 16.82
CA VAL A 176 -14.93 -23.21 17.74
C VAL A 176 -15.94 -22.05 17.73
N MET A 177 -15.49 -20.82 17.42
CA MET A 177 -16.37 -19.65 17.27
C MET A 177 -17.23 -19.75 16.01
N HIS A 178 -16.66 -20.20 14.88
CA HIS A 178 -17.41 -20.47 13.64
C HIS A 178 -18.44 -21.56 13.85
N LEU A 179 -18.08 -22.62 14.59
CA LEU A 179 -18.99 -23.72 14.89
C LEU A 179 -20.13 -23.27 15.81
N ALA A 180 -19.83 -22.46 16.83
CA ALA A 180 -20.86 -21.89 17.71
C ALA A 180 -21.82 -20.96 16.95
N ALA A 181 -21.30 -20.18 15.99
CA ALA A 181 -22.07 -19.32 15.11
C ALA A 181 -22.96 -20.12 14.13
N LEU A 182 -22.43 -21.19 13.53
CA LEU A 182 -23.16 -22.12 12.66
C LEU A 182 -24.36 -22.75 13.38
N ILE A 183 -24.13 -23.23 14.60
CA ILE A 183 -25.16 -23.88 15.42
C ILE A 183 -26.17 -22.86 15.95
N GLY A 184 -25.77 -21.59 16.10
CA GLY A 184 -26.59 -20.53 16.68
C GLY A 184 -26.62 -20.58 18.22
N ASN A 185 -25.57 -21.09 18.86
CA ASN A 185 -25.49 -21.18 20.31
C ASN A 185 -24.98 -19.87 20.91
N GLU A 186 -25.91 -18.94 21.18
CA GLU A 186 -25.62 -17.63 21.74
C GLU A 186 -24.86 -17.69 23.08
N LYS A 187 -25.23 -18.65 23.94
CA LYS A 187 -24.60 -18.83 25.26
C LYS A 187 -23.16 -19.33 25.13
N ALA A 188 -22.89 -20.25 24.20
CA ALA A 188 -21.53 -20.67 23.89
C ALA A 188 -20.70 -19.49 23.39
N ILE A 189 -21.23 -18.64 22.50
CA ILE A 189 -20.53 -17.45 22.02
C ILE A 189 -20.20 -16.48 23.15
N GLN A 190 -21.13 -16.22 24.05
CA GLN A 190 -20.86 -15.38 25.22
C GLN A 190 -19.71 -15.94 26.07
N VAL A 191 -19.70 -17.25 26.30
CA VAL A 191 -18.65 -17.92 27.06
C VAL A 191 -17.31 -17.90 26.33
N LEU A 192 -17.29 -18.17 25.02
CA LEU A 192 -16.07 -18.08 24.20
C LEU A 192 -15.48 -16.67 24.20
N ILE A 193 -16.34 -15.63 24.15
CA ILE A 193 -15.92 -14.22 24.27
C ILE A 193 -15.37 -13.90 25.66
N GLN A 194 -16.05 -14.33 26.72
CA GLN A 194 -15.57 -14.15 28.10
C GLN A 194 -14.22 -14.83 28.32
N ALA A 195 -13.95 -15.89 27.57
CA ALA A 195 -12.71 -16.61 27.51
C ALA A 195 -11.67 -16.00 26.53
N ASP A 196 -11.88 -14.76 26.08
CA ASP A 196 -10.97 -13.97 25.23
C ASP A 196 -10.68 -14.58 23.83
N LEU A 197 -11.60 -15.39 23.29
CA LEU A 197 -11.52 -15.81 21.88
C LEU A 197 -12.00 -14.69 20.96
N ARG A 198 -11.25 -14.49 19.87
CA ARG A 198 -11.47 -13.40 18.92
C ARG A 198 -12.74 -13.60 18.11
N LEU A 199 -13.60 -12.57 18.10
CA LEU A 199 -14.82 -12.50 17.28
C LEU A 199 -14.56 -12.22 15.79
N ASP A 200 -13.36 -11.73 15.48
CA ASP A 200 -12.90 -11.37 14.14
C ASP A 200 -11.93 -12.40 13.54
N ASP A 201 -11.77 -13.55 14.19
CA ASP A 201 -11.02 -14.68 13.63
C ASP A 201 -11.73 -15.16 12.37
N LYS A 202 -11.08 -14.99 11.22
CA LYS A 202 -11.65 -15.36 9.93
C LYS A 202 -11.35 -16.81 9.52
N GLY A 203 -10.65 -17.56 10.38
CA GLY A 203 -10.05 -18.83 10.03
C GLY A 203 -9.17 -18.72 8.77
N GLU A 204 -8.90 -19.85 8.12
CA GLU A 204 -8.16 -19.89 6.85
C GLU A 204 -9.07 -19.74 5.62
N ALA A 205 -10.39 -19.74 5.79
CA ALA A 205 -11.38 -19.52 4.73
C ALA A 205 -11.71 -18.03 4.48
N ASP A 206 -11.13 -17.11 5.26
CA ASP A 206 -11.40 -15.66 5.26
C ASP A 206 -12.88 -15.29 5.54
N ILE A 207 -13.65 -16.17 6.20
CA ILE A 207 -15.07 -15.99 6.54
C ILE A 207 -15.18 -15.65 8.02
N LEU A 208 -16.00 -14.67 8.40
CA LEU A 208 -16.21 -14.32 9.81
C LEU A 208 -17.27 -15.24 10.48
N PRO A 209 -17.19 -15.48 11.80
CA PRO A 209 -18.25 -16.17 12.54
C PRO A 209 -19.61 -15.47 12.43
N GLU A 210 -19.61 -14.13 12.37
CA GLU A 210 -20.82 -13.34 12.07
C GLU A 210 -21.42 -13.71 10.70
N GLU A 211 -20.58 -13.83 9.68
CA GLU A 211 -20.99 -14.16 8.31
C GLU A 211 -21.51 -15.61 8.23
N VAL A 212 -20.90 -16.54 8.97
CA VAL A 212 -21.45 -17.89 9.15
C VAL A 212 -22.81 -17.84 9.82
N ALA A 213 -22.96 -17.12 10.94
CA ALA A 213 -24.26 -17.00 11.61
C ALA A 213 -25.34 -16.40 10.69
N GLU A 214 -25.00 -15.41 9.87
CA GLU A 214 -25.93 -14.81 8.89
C GLU A 214 -26.28 -15.77 7.76
N THR A 215 -25.29 -16.46 7.20
CA THR A 215 -25.45 -17.41 6.09
C THR A 215 -26.39 -18.54 6.46
N PHE A 216 -26.35 -18.99 7.72
CA PHE A 216 -27.17 -20.09 8.24
C PHE A 216 -28.41 -19.62 9.03
N GLY A 217 -28.81 -18.34 8.89
CA GLY A 217 -30.06 -17.82 9.47
C GLY A 217 -30.07 -17.68 11.00
N ARG A 218 -28.91 -17.68 11.67
CA ARG A 218 -28.73 -17.50 13.11
C ARG A 218 -28.65 -16.01 13.47
N HIS A 219 -29.71 -15.27 13.15
CA HIS A 219 -29.70 -13.80 13.20
C HIS A 219 -29.50 -13.21 14.61
N ASN A 220 -30.04 -13.84 15.66
CA ASN A 220 -29.81 -13.40 17.03
C ASN A 220 -28.34 -13.56 17.42
N THR A 221 -27.72 -14.63 16.96
CA THR A 221 -26.30 -14.91 17.14
C THR A 221 -25.42 -13.91 16.38
N ALA A 222 -25.75 -13.63 15.11
CA ALA A 222 -25.07 -12.59 14.32
C ALA A 222 -25.24 -11.20 14.96
N TRP A 223 -26.45 -10.86 15.41
CA TRP A 223 -26.73 -9.62 16.12
C TRP A 223 -25.94 -9.52 17.42
N LEU A 224 -25.86 -10.60 18.19
CA LEU A 224 -25.10 -10.67 19.44
C LEU A 224 -23.61 -10.44 19.18
N ILE A 225 -23.06 -11.10 18.15
CA ILE A 225 -21.66 -10.90 17.71
C ILE A 225 -21.44 -9.43 17.30
N ARG A 226 -22.32 -8.84 16.49
CA ARG A 226 -22.26 -7.42 16.07
C ARG A 226 -22.31 -6.45 17.25
N LYS A 227 -23.25 -6.69 18.15
CA LYS A 227 -23.49 -5.85 19.33
C LYS A 227 -22.28 -5.86 20.26
N ILE A 228 -21.73 -7.04 20.53
CA ILE A 228 -20.57 -7.19 21.42
C ILE A 228 -19.30 -6.64 20.75
N ALA A 229 -19.13 -6.84 19.45
CA ALA A 229 -17.99 -6.31 18.70
C ALA A 229 -17.97 -4.77 18.56
N LYS A 230 -18.94 -4.03 19.11
CA LYS A 230 -19.10 -2.56 19.02
C LYS A 230 -18.91 -2.02 17.60
N ARG A 231 -19.24 -2.81 16.57
CA ARG A 231 -19.08 -2.40 15.17
C ARG A 231 -20.16 -1.38 14.83
N LYS A 232 -19.78 -0.10 14.68
CA LYS A 232 -20.64 0.88 13.98
C LYS A 232 -20.94 0.31 12.60
N SER A 233 -22.22 0.20 12.26
CA SER A 233 -22.73 -0.23 10.95
C SER A 233 -21.91 0.38 9.78
N LYS A 234 -20.86 -0.32 9.37
CA LYS A 234 -20.45 -0.39 7.97
C LYS A 234 -21.03 -1.72 7.52
N ALA A 235 -22.10 -1.64 6.75
CA ALA A 235 -22.67 -2.79 6.06
C ALA A 235 -21.54 -3.68 5.51
N SER A 236 -21.67 -4.98 5.74
CA SER A 236 -20.92 -6.08 5.13
C SER A 236 -20.17 -5.64 3.86
N ARG A 237 -18.84 -5.81 3.87
CA ARG A 237 -17.98 -5.58 2.70
C ARG A 237 -18.18 -6.63 1.60
N THR A 238 -18.90 -7.72 1.89
CA THR A 238 -19.39 -8.67 0.89
C THR A 238 -20.70 -8.17 0.28
N PRO A 239 -20.76 -7.93 -1.05
CA PRO A 239 -22.01 -7.63 -1.73
C PRO A 239 -23.07 -8.71 -1.44
N ILE A 240 -24.31 -8.30 -1.18
CA ILE A 240 -25.43 -9.18 -0.79
C ILE A 240 -25.63 -10.35 -1.79
N HIS A 241 -25.30 -10.15 -3.08
CA HIS A 241 -25.40 -11.21 -4.09
C HIS A 241 -24.33 -12.30 -3.91
N ASN A 242 -23.12 -11.99 -3.42
CA ASN A 242 -22.11 -13.02 -3.09
C ASN A 242 -22.53 -13.80 -1.85
N LEU A 243 -23.24 -13.16 -0.91
CA LEU A 243 -23.82 -13.84 0.25
C LEU A 243 -25.00 -14.73 -0.16
N MET A 244 -25.91 -14.24 -1.02
CA MET A 244 -27.02 -15.03 -1.57
C MET A 244 -26.52 -16.20 -2.44
N LYS A 245 -25.64 -15.94 -3.40
CA LYS A 245 -25.01 -16.96 -4.26
C LYS A 245 -24.32 -18.05 -3.44
N ARG A 246 -23.48 -17.69 -2.47
CA ARG A 246 -22.78 -18.66 -1.60
C ARG A 246 -23.72 -19.38 -0.62
N SER A 247 -24.75 -18.71 -0.09
CA SER A 247 -25.75 -19.33 0.78
C SER A 247 -26.61 -20.37 0.04
N LEU A 248 -26.88 -20.14 -1.25
CA LEU A 248 -27.66 -21.02 -2.11
C LEU A 248 -26.82 -22.18 -2.68
N GLU A 249 -25.57 -21.93 -3.09
CA GLU A 249 -24.59 -22.97 -3.44
C GLU A 249 -24.29 -23.90 -2.25
N ALA A 250 -24.18 -23.35 -1.04
CA ALA A 250 -24.03 -24.15 0.19
C ALA A 250 -25.29 -24.95 0.54
N TYR A 251 -26.49 -24.42 0.26
CA TYR A 251 -27.75 -25.13 0.51
C TYR A 251 -27.97 -26.30 -0.47
N GLU A 252 -27.53 -26.17 -1.72
CA GLU A 252 -27.55 -27.29 -2.69
C GLU A 252 -26.47 -28.33 -2.39
N SER A 253 -25.26 -27.90 -1.98
CA SER A 253 -24.17 -28.82 -1.65
C SER A 253 -24.37 -29.55 -0.32
N TRP A 254 -25.00 -28.93 0.68
CA TRP A 254 -25.13 -29.47 2.04
C TRP A 254 -26.58 -29.87 2.37
N GLY A 255 -27.53 -29.60 1.48
CA GLY A 255 -28.95 -29.81 1.73
C GLY A 255 -29.29 -31.24 2.13
N GLU A 256 -28.70 -32.24 1.47
CA GLU A 256 -28.96 -33.65 1.81
C GLU A 256 -28.33 -34.06 3.16
N GLU A 257 -27.06 -33.72 3.41
CA GLU A 257 -26.36 -34.05 4.66
C GLU A 257 -26.94 -33.30 5.87
N LEU A 258 -27.42 -32.08 5.68
CA LEU A 258 -27.96 -31.23 6.75
C LEU A 258 -29.43 -31.56 7.05
N ILE A 259 -30.20 -32.02 6.05
CA ILE A 259 -31.50 -32.66 6.23
C ILE A 259 -31.33 -34.01 6.94
N GLN A 260 -30.29 -34.78 6.60
CA GLN A 260 -29.94 -36.04 7.26
C GLN A 260 -29.57 -35.80 8.74
N TRP A 261 -28.68 -34.83 9.01
CA TRP A 261 -28.31 -34.41 10.36
C TRP A 261 -29.48 -33.85 11.18
N ALA A 262 -30.37 -33.05 10.56
CA ALA A 262 -31.56 -32.51 11.23
C ALA A 262 -32.61 -33.59 11.55
N LYS A 263 -32.70 -34.63 10.71
CA LYS A 263 -33.49 -35.86 10.96
C LYS A 263 -32.89 -36.68 12.11
N GLU A 264 -31.56 -36.83 12.14
CA GLU A 264 -30.84 -37.57 13.19
C GLU A 264 -30.84 -36.87 14.55
N THR A 265 -30.97 -35.53 14.58
CA THR A 265 -30.95 -34.71 15.81
C THR A 265 -32.32 -34.20 16.27
N ASN A 266 -33.41 -34.60 15.59
CA ASN A 266 -34.81 -34.29 15.92
C ASN A 266 -35.13 -32.77 16.06
N LYS A 267 -34.44 -31.91 15.30
CA LYS A 267 -34.58 -30.43 15.32
C LYS A 267 -35.33 -29.84 14.11
N ILE A 268 -36.20 -30.63 13.48
CA ILE A 268 -36.93 -30.26 12.25
C ILE A 268 -37.83 -29.02 12.43
N THR A 269 -38.30 -28.75 13.65
CA THR A 269 -39.20 -27.63 13.96
C THR A 269 -38.57 -26.24 13.84
N SER A 270 -37.24 -26.10 13.89
CA SER A 270 -36.60 -24.78 13.70
C SER A 270 -36.49 -24.36 12.23
N LEU A 271 -36.44 -25.32 11.30
CA LEU A 271 -36.43 -25.06 9.85
C LEU A 271 -37.80 -24.60 9.34
N ALA A 272 -38.89 -25.07 9.99
CA ALA A 272 -40.26 -24.66 9.65
C ALA A 272 -40.58 -23.18 9.94
N LYS A 273 -39.75 -22.48 10.72
CA LYS A 273 -39.90 -21.04 11.02
C LYS A 273 -39.08 -20.13 10.10
N ALA A 274 -38.23 -20.68 9.23
CA ALA A 274 -37.44 -19.92 8.25
C ALA A 274 -38.23 -18.95 7.34
N PRO A 275 -39.49 -19.24 6.94
CA PRO A 275 -40.26 -18.34 6.06
C PRO A 275 -40.62 -16.98 6.71
N GLN A 276 -40.84 -16.95 8.02
CA GLN A 276 -41.12 -15.70 8.76
C GLN A 276 -39.86 -14.84 8.93
N LEU A 277 -38.66 -15.44 8.96
CA LEU A 277 -37.39 -14.72 9.13
C LEU A 277 -36.86 -14.05 7.85
N LEU A 278 -37.26 -14.52 6.66
CA LEU A 278 -37.04 -13.79 5.40
C LEU A 278 -37.83 -12.48 5.34
N GLN A 279 -39.01 -12.45 5.97
CA GLN A 279 -39.88 -11.28 6.05
C GLN A 279 -39.25 -10.13 6.85
N GLU A 280 -38.50 -10.44 7.92
CA GLU A 280 -37.83 -9.47 8.79
C GLU A 280 -36.44 -9.03 8.27
N THR A 281 -35.76 -9.88 7.51
CA THR A 281 -34.42 -9.57 6.93
C THR A 281 -34.51 -8.77 5.62
N ALA A 282 -35.52 -9.02 4.78
CA ALA A 282 -35.65 -8.36 3.49
C ALA A 282 -36.12 -6.89 3.59
N CYS A 283 -36.83 -6.52 4.67
CA CYS A 283 -37.25 -5.13 4.91
C CYS A 283 -36.13 -4.21 5.46
N HIS A 284 -35.02 -4.77 5.95
CA HIS A 284 -33.90 -3.99 6.52
C HIS A 284 -32.69 -3.84 5.56
N THR A 285 -32.68 -4.55 4.43
CA THR A 285 -31.58 -4.50 3.45
C THR A 285 -31.85 -3.44 2.38
N ARG A 286 -31.13 -2.32 2.45
CA ARG A 286 -31.43 -1.07 1.73
C ARG A 286 -31.17 -1.10 0.20
N HIS A 287 -30.81 -2.22 -0.44
CA HIS A 287 -30.14 -2.25 -1.77
C HIS A 287 -30.51 -3.44 -2.72
N PHE A 288 -31.77 -3.81 -2.88
CA PHE A 288 -32.17 -4.96 -3.73
C PHE A 288 -32.16 -4.71 -5.25
N HIS A 289 -32.09 -3.46 -5.72
CA HIS A 289 -31.85 -3.11 -7.13
C HIS A 289 -30.38 -2.86 -7.48
N TYR A 290 -29.46 -3.18 -6.57
CA TYR A 290 -28.04 -3.18 -6.88
C TYR A 290 -27.74 -4.28 -7.92
N GLN A 291 -26.94 -3.94 -8.92
CA GLN A 291 -26.52 -4.84 -10.00
C GLN A 291 -25.08 -5.28 -9.76
N ASP A 292 -24.80 -6.57 -9.89
CA ASP A 292 -23.45 -7.14 -9.78
C ASP A 292 -22.61 -6.93 -11.07
N ALA A 293 -21.44 -7.58 -11.15
CA ALA A 293 -20.51 -7.45 -12.28
C ALA A 293 -21.09 -7.93 -13.63
N GLU A 294 -22.16 -8.71 -13.62
CA GLU A 294 -22.89 -9.20 -14.80
C GLU A 294 -24.22 -8.43 -15.02
N GLY A 295 -24.51 -7.46 -14.14
CA GLY A 295 -25.75 -6.69 -14.20
C GLY A 295 -26.93 -7.35 -13.48
N LEU A 296 -26.72 -8.48 -12.80
CA LEU A 296 -27.76 -9.24 -12.13
C LEU A 296 -28.12 -8.59 -10.79
N THR A 297 -29.42 -8.53 -10.50
CA THR A 297 -29.96 -8.11 -9.20
C THR A 297 -30.31 -9.33 -8.35
N ALA A 298 -30.65 -9.13 -7.08
CA ALA A 298 -31.17 -10.21 -6.23
C ALA A 298 -32.38 -10.94 -6.85
N LEU A 299 -33.21 -10.22 -7.60
CA LEU A 299 -34.36 -10.78 -8.30
C LEU A 299 -33.95 -11.66 -9.49
N HIS A 300 -32.91 -11.28 -10.24
CA HIS A 300 -32.37 -12.09 -11.33
C HIS A 300 -31.82 -13.43 -10.83
N TRP A 301 -31.06 -13.41 -9.73
CA TRP A 301 -30.54 -14.63 -9.11
C TRP A 301 -31.66 -15.53 -8.57
N ALA A 302 -32.65 -14.96 -7.88
CA ALA A 302 -33.79 -15.74 -7.37
C ALA A 302 -34.62 -16.38 -8.50
N ALA A 303 -34.76 -15.68 -9.63
CA ALA A 303 -35.48 -16.16 -10.81
C ALA A 303 -34.71 -17.25 -11.57
N ARG A 304 -33.40 -17.06 -11.78
CA ARG A 304 -32.50 -18.05 -12.40
C ARG A 304 -32.45 -19.38 -11.64
N LEU A 305 -32.59 -19.33 -10.31
CA LEU A 305 -32.59 -20.51 -9.43
C LEU A 305 -33.98 -21.09 -9.15
N GLY A 306 -35.05 -20.51 -9.71
CA GLY A 306 -36.41 -21.07 -9.59
C GLY A 306 -37.09 -20.86 -8.22
N ASN A 307 -36.54 -20.03 -7.33
CA ASN A 307 -37.08 -19.85 -5.98
C ASN A 307 -38.28 -18.89 -5.96
N LYS A 308 -39.48 -19.45 -6.20
CA LYS A 308 -40.75 -18.69 -6.26
C LYS A 308 -41.00 -17.85 -5.01
N HIS A 309 -40.72 -18.37 -3.82
CA HIS A 309 -41.01 -17.67 -2.55
C HIS A 309 -40.15 -16.41 -2.38
N THR A 310 -38.85 -16.51 -2.66
CA THR A 310 -37.92 -15.38 -2.59
C THR A 310 -38.24 -14.33 -3.65
N VAL A 311 -38.60 -14.75 -4.87
CA VAL A 311 -39.06 -13.87 -5.94
C VAL A 311 -40.24 -13.01 -5.48
N TRP A 312 -41.26 -13.62 -4.88
CA TRP A 312 -42.45 -12.88 -4.46
C TRP A 312 -42.21 -11.96 -3.26
N ASN A 313 -41.40 -12.37 -2.30
CA ASN A 313 -41.00 -11.51 -1.19
C ASN A 313 -40.22 -10.28 -1.69
N LEU A 314 -39.30 -10.47 -2.64
CA LEU A 314 -38.58 -9.36 -3.25
C LEU A 314 -39.54 -8.38 -3.97
N ILE A 315 -40.53 -8.89 -4.72
CA ILE A 315 -41.45 -8.05 -5.49
C ILE A 315 -42.47 -7.32 -4.59
N TYR A 316 -43.14 -8.04 -3.69
CA TYR A 316 -44.27 -7.49 -2.93
C TYR A 316 -43.88 -6.88 -1.59
N THR A 317 -42.87 -7.45 -0.91
CA THR A 317 -42.44 -6.99 0.41
C THR A 317 -41.30 -5.96 0.29
N CYS A 318 -40.34 -6.19 -0.60
CA CYS A 318 -39.23 -5.25 -0.80
C CYS A 318 -39.53 -4.20 -1.88
N GLY A 319 -40.38 -4.49 -2.86
CA GLY A 319 -40.63 -3.58 -3.98
C GLY A 319 -39.59 -3.68 -5.10
N ALA A 320 -39.01 -4.86 -5.32
CA ALA A 320 -38.20 -5.17 -6.50
C ALA A 320 -39.05 -5.03 -7.77
N LEU A 321 -38.45 -4.50 -8.84
CA LEU A 321 -39.12 -4.30 -10.12
C LEU A 321 -38.98 -5.58 -10.96
N PRO A 322 -40.07 -6.23 -11.39
CA PRO A 322 -39.99 -7.46 -12.20
C PRO A 322 -39.35 -7.26 -13.58
N GLY A 323 -39.46 -6.05 -14.16
CA GLY A 323 -38.91 -5.69 -15.47
C GLY A 323 -37.49 -5.10 -15.45
N VAL A 324 -36.72 -5.31 -14.39
CA VAL A 324 -35.30 -4.91 -14.37
C VAL A 324 -34.51 -5.70 -15.41
N VAL A 325 -33.42 -5.12 -15.90
CA VAL A 325 -32.59 -5.75 -16.95
C VAL A 325 -31.13 -5.87 -16.53
N THR A 326 -30.46 -6.94 -16.96
CA THR A 326 -29.01 -7.11 -16.84
C THR A 326 -28.24 -6.16 -17.75
N TYR A 327 -26.90 -6.24 -17.75
CA TYR A 327 -26.08 -5.46 -18.70
C TYR A 327 -26.32 -5.88 -20.15
N ASP A 328 -26.72 -7.12 -20.38
CA ASP A 328 -27.04 -7.67 -21.70
C ASP A 328 -28.53 -7.54 -22.06
N GLY A 329 -29.32 -6.87 -21.21
CA GLY A 329 -30.73 -6.58 -21.47
C GLY A 329 -31.71 -7.70 -21.09
N GLU A 330 -31.26 -8.72 -20.36
CA GLU A 330 -32.09 -9.87 -19.97
C GLU A 330 -32.91 -9.55 -18.72
N THR A 331 -34.18 -9.95 -18.69
CA THR A 331 -35.02 -9.80 -17.50
C THR A 331 -34.91 -11.01 -16.56
N PRO A 332 -35.34 -10.91 -15.28
CA PRO A 332 -35.47 -12.08 -14.41
C PRO A 332 -36.31 -13.20 -15.02
N ALA A 333 -37.34 -12.86 -15.80
CA ALA A 333 -38.16 -13.85 -16.50
C ALA A 333 -37.38 -14.57 -17.62
N ASP A 334 -36.49 -13.87 -18.33
CA ASP A 334 -35.66 -14.47 -19.37
C ASP A 334 -34.64 -15.44 -18.77
N LEU A 335 -34.01 -15.08 -17.66
CA LEU A 335 -33.10 -15.97 -16.93
C LEU A 335 -33.82 -17.18 -16.30
N ALA A 336 -35.02 -17.00 -15.76
CA ALA A 336 -35.86 -18.10 -15.30
C ALA A 336 -36.20 -19.07 -16.45
N ARG A 337 -36.52 -18.53 -17.63
CA ARG A 337 -36.80 -19.33 -18.83
C ARG A 337 -35.57 -20.08 -19.33
N GLN A 338 -34.41 -19.43 -19.36
CA GLN A 338 -33.12 -20.05 -19.72
C GLN A 338 -32.73 -21.18 -18.76
N ALA A 339 -33.06 -21.05 -17.48
CA ALA A 339 -32.84 -22.08 -16.46
C ALA A 339 -33.92 -23.19 -16.42
N GLY A 340 -34.95 -23.12 -17.28
CA GLY A 340 -36.01 -24.14 -17.36
C GLY A 340 -37.19 -23.94 -16.39
N HIS A 341 -37.28 -22.80 -15.70
CA HIS A 341 -38.36 -22.46 -14.77
C HIS A 341 -39.51 -21.70 -15.46
N TYR A 342 -40.17 -22.34 -16.44
CA TYR A 342 -41.17 -21.71 -17.30
C TYR A 342 -42.38 -21.10 -16.57
N ASP A 343 -42.90 -21.77 -15.53
CA ASP A 343 -44.04 -21.25 -14.76
C ASP A 343 -43.70 -19.95 -14.05
N LEU A 344 -42.53 -19.91 -13.39
CA LEU A 344 -42.04 -18.72 -12.71
C LEU A 344 -41.76 -17.58 -13.70
N ALA A 345 -41.24 -17.90 -14.88
CA ALA A 345 -41.04 -16.92 -15.95
C ALA A 345 -42.37 -16.30 -16.40
N ASN A 346 -43.41 -17.10 -16.60
CA ASN A 346 -44.74 -16.61 -16.97
C ASN A 346 -45.36 -15.73 -15.88
N ASP A 347 -45.22 -16.13 -14.61
CA ASP A 347 -45.72 -15.34 -13.48
C ASP A 347 -44.98 -13.99 -13.36
N LEU A 348 -43.65 -13.99 -13.56
CA LEU A 348 -42.84 -12.77 -13.57
C LEU A 348 -43.24 -11.81 -14.70
N ILE A 349 -43.56 -12.34 -15.89
CA ILE A 349 -44.05 -11.55 -17.02
C ILE A 349 -45.42 -10.92 -16.72
N ALA A 350 -46.30 -11.66 -16.05
CA ALA A 350 -47.58 -11.13 -15.61
C ALA A 350 -47.39 -10.02 -14.56
N ALA A 351 -46.47 -10.20 -13.61
CA ALA A 351 -46.16 -9.21 -12.57
C ALA A 351 -45.47 -7.94 -13.11
N ALA A 352 -44.82 -8.00 -14.28
CA ALA A 352 -44.17 -6.86 -14.91
C ALA A 352 -45.13 -5.91 -15.64
N ARG A 353 -46.40 -6.32 -15.86
CA ARG A 353 -47.39 -5.48 -16.56
C ARG A 353 -47.85 -4.32 -15.67
N PRO A 354 -48.02 -3.09 -16.21
CA PRO A 354 -48.49 -1.94 -15.44
C PRO A 354 -49.85 -2.22 -14.79
N GLN A 355 -50.03 -1.82 -13.54
CA GLN A 355 -51.23 -2.18 -12.75
C GLN A 355 -52.41 -1.20 -12.91
N THR A 356 -52.24 0.00 -13.46
CA THR A 356 -53.27 1.05 -13.52
C THR A 356 -53.36 1.77 -14.88
N SER A 357 -54.50 2.45 -15.16
CA SER A 357 -54.75 3.28 -16.35
C SER A 357 -54.71 4.79 -16.04
N GLU A 358 -53.73 5.23 -15.26
CA GLU A 358 -53.57 6.65 -14.90
C GLU A 358 -52.69 7.40 -15.93
N ASP A 359 -52.80 8.73 -15.97
CA ASP A 359 -52.05 9.58 -16.90
C ASP A 359 -50.53 9.50 -16.62
N PRO A 360 -49.69 9.03 -17.58
CA PRO A 360 -48.24 8.90 -17.41
C PRO A 360 -47.54 10.21 -17.03
N ALA A 361 -48.05 11.37 -17.48
CA ALA A 361 -47.47 12.67 -17.16
C ALA A 361 -47.68 13.06 -15.68
N ALA A 362 -48.85 12.71 -15.12
CA ALA A 362 -49.15 12.93 -13.70
C ALA A 362 -48.25 12.06 -12.80
N LEU A 363 -48.10 10.77 -13.16
CA LEU A 363 -47.22 9.84 -12.46
C LEU A 363 -45.74 10.25 -12.55
N TYR A 364 -45.28 10.78 -13.69
CA TYR A 364 -43.92 11.30 -13.83
C TYR A 364 -43.66 12.50 -12.92
N LYS A 365 -44.63 13.43 -12.81
CA LYS A 365 -44.55 14.58 -11.91
C LYS A 365 -44.44 14.14 -10.45
N GLU A 366 -45.19 13.14 -10.05
CA GLU A 366 -45.13 12.56 -8.71
C GLU A 366 -43.78 11.87 -8.46
N LEU A 367 -43.25 11.15 -9.45
CA LEU A 367 -41.92 10.53 -9.37
C LEU A 367 -40.81 11.57 -9.17
N LEU A 368 -40.85 12.70 -9.89
CA LEU A 368 -39.90 13.80 -9.70
C LEU A 368 -40.04 14.42 -8.30
N SER A 369 -41.27 14.55 -7.78
CA SER A 369 -41.53 15.05 -6.43
C SER A 369 -40.93 14.13 -5.35
N VAL A 370 -41.09 12.81 -5.50
CA VAL A 370 -40.49 11.81 -4.60
C VAL A 370 -38.96 11.96 -4.60
N ILE A 371 -38.33 12.05 -5.78
CA ILE A 371 -36.87 12.23 -5.92
C ILE A 371 -36.38 13.53 -5.24
N SER A 372 -37.14 14.62 -5.39
CA SER A 372 -36.81 15.90 -4.75
C SER A 372 -36.95 15.84 -3.23
N ALA A 373 -37.97 15.16 -2.70
CA ALA A 373 -38.27 15.11 -1.27
C ALA A 373 -37.29 14.21 -0.49
N ASP A 374 -37.15 12.93 -0.86
CA ASP A 374 -36.32 11.96 -0.13
C ASP A 374 -35.81 10.81 -1.03
N ASP A 375 -34.84 10.02 -0.57
CA ASP A 375 -34.35 8.81 -1.24
C ASP A 375 -35.27 7.59 -0.94
N ASP A 376 -36.59 7.76 -1.09
CA ASP A 376 -37.61 6.72 -0.90
C ASP A 376 -37.78 5.87 -2.17
N MET A 377 -36.96 4.82 -2.24
CA MET A 377 -36.99 3.83 -3.30
C MET A 377 -38.31 3.04 -3.38
N MET A 378 -39.03 2.84 -2.27
CA MET A 378 -40.26 2.04 -2.28
C MET A 378 -41.41 2.84 -2.91
N ALA A 379 -41.51 4.14 -2.58
CA ALA A 379 -42.43 5.05 -3.25
C ALA A 379 -42.12 5.17 -4.75
N ALA A 380 -40.85 5.38 -5.13
CA ALA A 380 -40.44 5.44 -6.53
C ALA A 380 -40.73 4.14 -7.30
N SER A 381 -40.45 2.97 -6.70
CA SER A 381 -40.74 1.67 -7.32
C SER A 381 -42.24 1.42 -7.51
N LYS A 382 -43.09 1.85 -6.56
CA LYS A 382 -44.56 1.80 -6.71
C LYS A 382 -45.03 2.63 -7.90
N LEU A 383 -44.53 3.86 -8.06
CA LEU A 383 -44.89 4.73 -9.18
C LEU A 383 -44.45 4.15 -10.53
N ILE A 384 -43.24 3.58 -10.62
CA ILE A 384 -42.77 2.93 -11.85
C ILE A 384 -43.64 1.71 -12.19
N ARG A 385 -44.05 0.90 -11.20
CA ARG A 385 -44.99 -0.23 -11.42
C ARG A 385 -46.41 0.22 -11.80
N ALA A 386 -46.83 1.40 -11.36
CA ALA A 386 -48.08 2.03 -11.78
C ALA A 386 -48.00 2.60 -13.22
N GLY A 387 -46.81 2.62 -13.85
CA GLY A 387 -46.62 3.08 -15.23
C GLY A 387 -45.94 4.44 -15.35
N ALA A 388 -45.33 4.97 -14.29
CA ALA A 388 -44.53 6.20 -14.38
C ALA A 388 -43.37 6.01 -15.37
N PRO A 389 -43.20 6.90 -16.37
CA PRO A 389 -42.10 6.80 -17.32
C PRO A 389 -40.76 7.11 -16.64
N ILE A 390 -39.68 6.49 -17.12
CA ILE A 390 -38.31 6.70 -16.61
C ILE A 390 -37.64 7.89 -17.31
N GLU A 391 -38.08 8.17 -18.53
CA GLU A 391 -37.70 9.31 -19.34
C GLU A 391 -38.74 10.43 -19.26
N PRO A 392 -38.36 11.69 -19.49
CA PRO A 392 -39.30 12.81 -19.49
C PRO A 392 -40.40 12.66 -20.55
N VAL A 393 -41.66 12.88 -20.14
CA VAL A 393 -42.84 12.86 -21.01
C VAL A 393 -43.58 14.20 -20.89
N GLY A 394 -44.03 14.77 -22.02
CA GLY A 394 -44.71 16.07 -22.04
C GLY A 394 -43.73 17.26 -21.93
N ASP A 395 -44.10 18.32 -21.20
CA ASP A 395 -43.33 19.58 -21.09
C ASP A 395 -42.21 19.55 -20.02
N PHE A 396 -41.91 18.38 -19.44
CA PHE A 396 -40.87 18.27 -18.41
C PHE A 396 -39.47 18.18 -19.03
N TYR A 397 -38.64 19.21 -18.81
CA TYR A 397 -37.23 19.22 -19.27
C TYR A 397 -36.26 18.47 -18.33
N THR A 398 -36.71 18.11 -17.13
CA THR A 398 -35.87 17.49 -16.10
C THR A 398 -35.96 15.97 -16.17
N SER A 399 -34.83 15.30 -16.46
CA SER A 399 -34.72 13.85 -16.37
C SER A 399 -34.69 13.39 -14.91
N ALA A 400 -35.49 12.38 -14.57
CA ALA A 400 -35.47 11.74 -13.26
C ALA A 400 -34.07 11.25 -12.87
N LEU A 401 -33.30 10.72 -13.83
CA LEU A 401 -31.93 10.23 -13.59
C LEU A 401 -30.96 11.38 -13.25
N VAL A 402 -31.05 12.51 -13.95
CA VAL A 402 -30.24 13.71 -13.66
C VAL A 402 -30.60 14.26 -12.29
N LEU A 403 -31.88 14.42 -12.00
CA LEU A 403 -32.37 14.97 -10.73
C LEU A 403 -31.90 14.11 -9.54
N THR A 404 -31.93 12.79 -9.70
CA THR A 404 -31.46 11.82 -8.72
C THR A 404 -29.96 11.98 -8.40
N VAL A 405 -29.13 12.26 -9.41
CA VAL A 405 -27.69 12.52 -9.23
C VAL A 405 -27.46 13.89 -8.57
N THR A 406 -28.19 14.93 -8.98
CA THR A 406 -28.03 16.27 -8.41
C THR A 406 -28.52 16.37 -6.97
N CYS A 407 -29.57 15.63 -6.62
CA CYS A 407 -30.14 15.59 -5.27
C CYS A 407 -29.50 14.53 -4.37
N ASN A 408 -28.45 13.82 -4.84
CA ASN A 408 -27.75 12.74 -4.13
C ASN A 408 -28.73 11.69 -3.56
N ARG A 409 -29.53 11.07 -4.45
CA ARG A 409 -30.52 10.03 -4.12
C ARG A 409 -30.02 8.64 -4.53
N PRO A 410 -29.11 8.03 -3.75
CA PRO A 410 -28.37 6.87 -4.20
C PRO A 410 -29.23 5.60 -4.35
N LYS A 411 -30.33 5.42 -3.61
CA LYS A 411 -31.26 4.26 -3.75
C LYS A 411 -32.13 4.39 -4.98
N ILE A 412 -32.68 5.56 -5.25
CA ILE A 412 -33.44 5.80 -6.47
C ILE A 412 -32.51 5.73 -7.70
N LEU A 413 -31.23 6.11 -7.56
CA LEU A 413 -30.25 5.96 -8.64
C LEU A 413 -30.06 4.49 -9.06
N SER A 414 -29.86 3.58 -8.09
CA SER A 414 -29.76 2.14 -8.40
C SER A 414 -31.04 1.60 -9.04
N LEU A 415 -32.21 2.08 -8.60
CA LEU A 415 -33.50 1.70 -9.17
C LEU A 415 -33.63 2.11 -10.64
N LEU A 416 -33.40 3.39 -10.96
CA LEU A 416 -33.55 3.92 -12.32
C LEU A 416 -32.54 3.29 -13.29
N VAL A 417 -31.30 3.07 -12.84
CA VAL A 417 -30.24 2.43 -13.62
C VAL A 417 -30.57 0.96 -13.91
N ALA A 418 -31.13 0.23 -12.94
CA ALA A 418 -31.59 -1.15 -13.12
C ALA A 418 -32.88 -1.26 -13.96
N ALA A 419 -33.71 -0.21 -13.96
CA ALA A 419 -34.91 -0.11 -14.77
C ALA A 419 -34.63 0.34 -16.23
N GLY A 420 -33.37 0.60 -16.59
CA GLY A 420 -32.96 0.89 -17.97
C GLY A 420 -32.84 2.37 -18.33
N ALA A 421 -32.72 3.27 -17.36
CA ALA A 421 -32.54 4.70 -17.65
C ALA A 421 -31.25 4.96 -18.48
N PRO A 422 -31.31 5.81 -19.53
CA PRO A 422 -30.16 6.05 -20.41
C PRO A 422 -29.05 6.85 -19.70
N LEU A 423 -27.87 6.24 -19.59
CA LEU A 423 -26.67 6.89 -19.05
C LEU A 423 -26.11 8.01 -19.94
N THR A 424 -26.62 8.13 -21.17
CA THR A 424 -26.30 9.20 -22.13
C THR A 424 -27.07 10.49 -21.87
N THR A 425 -27.93 10.54 -20.85
CA THR A 425 -28.70 11.74 -20.53
C THR A 425 -27.78 12.93 -20.21
N CYS A 426 -28.08 14.09 -20.80
CA CYS A 426 -27.37 15.34 -20.57
C CYS A 426 -28.25 16.36 -19.85
N ALA A 427 -27.64 17.20 -19.02
CA ALA A 427 -28.31 18.31 -18.35
C ALA A 427 -27.56 19.62 -18.65
N GLY A 428 -28.20 20.55 -19.37
CA GLY A 428 -27.54 21.81 -19.75
C GLY A 428 -26.26 21.62 -20.56
N GLY A 429 -26.18 20.56 -21.38
CA GLY A 429 -24.98 20.21 -22.16
C GLY A 429 -23.89 19.45 -21.41
N LEU A 430 -24.06 19.18 -20.11
CA LEU A 430 -23.15 18.34 -19.32
C LEU A 430 -23.59 16.88 -19.36
N SER A 431 -22.65 15.97 -19.57
CA SER A 431 -22.89 14.52 -19.43
C SER A 431 -23.20 14.15 -17.98
N LEU A 432 -23.94 13.06 -17.76
CA LEU A 432 -24.27 12.56 -16.43
C LEU A 432 -23.03 12.36 -15.53
N LEU A 433 -21.89 11.95 -16.11
CA LEU A 433 -20.61 11.83 -15.41
C LEU A 433 -20.06 13.19 -14.96
N GLN A 434 -20.16 14.22 -15.80
CA GLN A 434 -19.76 15.58 -15.45
C GLN A 434 -20.68 16.22 -14.41
N VAL A 435 -21.98 15.91 -14.45
CA VAL A 435 -22.96 16.33 -13.44
C VAL A 435 -22.64 15.67 -12.10
N ALA A 436 -22.35 14.35 -12.09
CA ALA A 436 -21.91 13.61 -10.91
C ALA A 436 -20.62 14.16 -10.29
N TRP A 437 -19.64 14.58 -11.10
CA TRP A 437 -18.40 15.17 -10.58
C TRP A 437 -18.55 16.57 -10.02
N ARG A 438 -19.61 17.29 -10.40
CA ARG A 438 -19.90 18.64 -9.90
C ARG A 438 -20.84 18.63 -8.68
N SER A 439 -21.41 17.49 -8.32
CA SER A 439 -22.22 17.36 -7.11
C SER A 439 -21.31 17.33 -5.87
N HIS A 440 -21.77 17.90 -4.76
CA HIS A 440 -20.96 18.09 -3.54
C HIS A 440 -20.69 16.80 -2.75
N ASP A 441 -21.25 15.65 -3.16
CA ASP A 441 -21.14 14.39 -2.40
C ASP A 441 -20.97 13.16 -3.34
N VAL A 442 -19.71 12.75 -3.54
CA VAL A 442 -19.34 11.60 -4.38
C VAL A 442 -19.40 10.31 -3.56
N THR A 443 -20.60 9.79 -3.31
CA THR A 443 -20.81 8.51 -2.62
C THR A 443 -20.41 7.29 -3.46
N ILE A 444 -20.21 6.13 -2.83
CA ILE A 444 -19.85 4.81 -3.43
C ILE A 444 -20.68 4.46 -4.69
N ARG A 445 -21.91 4.96 -4.83
CA ARG A 445 -22.79 4.65 -5.97
C ARG A 445 -22.45 5.41 -7.26
N HIS A 446 -21.72 6.52 -7.16
CA HIS A 446 -21.11 7.16 -8.34
C HIS A 446 -20.06 6.26 -9.01
N ARG A 447 -19.42 5.35 -8.25
CA ARG A 447 -18.49 4.36 -8.82
C ARG A 447 -19.19 3.41 -9.78
N VAL A 448 -20.44 3.03 -9.50
CA VAL A 448 -21.23 2.15 -10.39
C VAL A 448 -21.55 2.86 -11.71
N LEU A 449 -21.90 4.15 -11.66
CA LEU A 449 -22.08 4.97 -12.87
C LEU A 449 -20.78 5.06 -13.70
N VAL A 450 -19.65 5.32 -13.03
CA VAL A 450 -18.33 5.41 -13.68
C VAL A 450 -17.94 4.06 -14.31
N THR A 451 -18.05 2.96 -13.57
CA THR A 451 -17.72 1.62 -14.06
C THR A 451 -18.63 1.20 -15.22
N ARG A 452 -19.95 1.42 -15.11
CA ARG A 452 -20.91 1.05 -16.18
C ARG A 452 -20.73 1.90 -17.44
N TYR A 453 -20.44 3.19 -17.29
CA TYR A 453 -20.11 4.07 -18.42
C TYR A 453 -18.82 3.62 -19.13
N ILE A 454 -17.75 3.35 -18.38
CA ILE A 454 -16.46 2.88 -18.94
C ILE A 454 -16.62 1.52 -19.63
N LEU A 455 -17.34 0.58 -19.00
CA LEU A 455 -17.58 -0.75 -19.56
C LEU A 455 -18.35 -0.67 -20.90
N HIS A 456 -19.43 0.12 -20.95
CA HIS A 456 -20.19 0.32 -22.19
C HIS A 456 -19.35 1.00 -23.29
N ALA A 457 -18.54 2.00 -22.91
CA ALA A 457 -17.66 2.68 -23.85
C ALA A 457 -16.56 1.74 -24.40
N LEU A 458 -15.98 0.88 -23.56
CA LEU A 458 -14.99 -0.13 -24.00
C LEU A 458 -15.62 -1.23 -24.86
N GLN A 459 -16.84 -1.69 -24.54
CA GLN A 459 -17.57 -2.62 -25.42
C GLN A 459 -17.87 -1.99 -26.79
N ALA A 460 -18.20 -0.70 -26.82
CA ALA A 460 -18.37 0.04 -28.07
C ALA A 460 -17.04 0.18 -28.84
N GLU A 461 -15.92 0.38 -28.16
CA GLU A 461 -14.58 0.33 -28.78
C GLU A 461 -14.30 -1.07 -29.33
N HIS A 462 -14.58 -2.14 -28.58
CA HIS A 462 -14.38 -3.53 -29.00
C HIS A 462 -15.12 -3.85 -30.31
N ARG A 463 -16.37 -3.38 -30.46
CA ARG A 463 -17.17 -3.57 -31.69
C ARG A 463 -16.62 -2.82 -32.91
N ARG A 464 -15.79 -1.79 -32.72
CA ARG A 464 -15.17 -1.02 -33.81
C ARG A 464 -13.88 -1.64 -34.33
N VAL A 465 -13.24 -2.51 -33.56
CA VAL A 465 -11.97 -3.16 -33.92
C VAL A 465 -12.20 -4.13 -35.08
N ARG A 466 -11.29 -4.12 -36.06
CA ARG A 466 -11.35 -5.04 -37.20
C ARG A 466 -11.08 -6.47 -36.73
N PRO A 467 -11.74 -7.50 -37.28
CA PRO A 467 -11.53 -8.90 -36.87
C PRO A 467 -10.08 -9.41 -37.03
N GLN A 468 -9.27 -8.74 -37.86
CA GLN A 468 -7.87 -9.07 -38.10
C GLN A 468 -6.92 -8.53 -37.02
N ASP A 469 -7.34 -7.51 -36.25
CA ASP A 469 -6.54 -6.85 -35.22
C ASP A 469 -6.65 -7.59 -33.88
N ARG A 470 -6.28 -8.88 -33.90
CA ARG A 470 -6.46 -9.82 -32.77
C ARG A 470 -5.85 -9.32 -31.46
N ALA A 471 -4.67 -8.72 -31.51
CA ALA A 471 -3.97 -8.22 -30.33
C ALA A 471 -4.69 -7.03 -29.66
N LEU A 472 -5.35 -6.16 -30.45
CA LEU A 472 -6.14 -5.06 -29.92
C LEU A 472 -7.45 -5.55 -29.30
N SER A 473 -8.12 -6.52 -29.95
CA SER A 473 -9.33 -7.17 -29.41
C SER A 473 -9.03 -7.89 -28.10
N GLU A 474 -7.97 -8.70 -28.05
CA GLU A 474 -7.51 -9.38 -26.81
C GLU A 474 -7.14 -8.36 -25.72
N GLY A 475 -6.51 -7.24 -26.08
CA GLY A 475 -6.19 -6.15 -25.16
C GLY A 475 -7.43 -5.48 -24.56
N ILE A 476 -8.47 -5.20 -25.36
CA ILE A 476 -9.72 -4.61 -24.87
C ILE A 476 -10.47 -5.61 -23.98
N GLU A 477 -10.52 -6.89 -24.35
CA GLU A 477 -11.09 -7.94 -23.51
C GLU A 477 -10.34 -8.09 -22.17
N HIS A 478 -9.01 -7.95 -22.17
CA HIS A 478 -8.23 -7.91 -20.93
C HIS A 478 -8.62 -6.73 -20.02
N VAL A 479 -8.87 -5.55 -20.58
CA VAL A 479 -9.34 -4.39 -19.81
C VAL A 479 -10.78 -4.60 -19.31
N LEU A 480 -11.65 -5.19 -20.13
CA LEU A 480 -13.03 -5.51 -19.75
C LEU A 480 -13.10 -6.53 -18.62
N THR A 481 -12.31 -7.62 -18.69
CA THR A 481 -12.20 -8.62 -17.62
C THR A 481 -11.63 -8.01 -16.35
N SER A 482 -10.62 -7.15 -16.47
CA SER A 482 -10.04 -6.41 -15.35
C SER A 482 -11.05 -5.48 -14.65
N LEU A 483 -11.91 -4.80 -15.42
CA LEU A 483 -12.96 -3.93 -14.89
C LEU A 483 -14.09 -4.68 -14.17
N ARG A 484 -14.21 -5.98 -14.39
CA ARG A 484 -15.15 -6.86 -13.69
C ARG A 484 -14.60 -7.35 -12.33
N GLY A 485 -13.32 -7.13 -12.04
CA GLY A 485 -12.69 -7.48 -10.76
C GLY A 485 -12.99 -6.48 -9.63
N GLU A 486 -12.66 -6.85 -8.38
CA GLU A 486 -12.92 -6.01 -7.19
C GLU A 486 -12.10 -4.70 -7.17
N THR A 487 -10.98 -4.65 -7.89
CA THR A 487 -10.06 -3.50 -7.93
C THR A 487 -9.55 -3.20 -9.35
N PRO A 488 -10.41 -2.72 -10.27
CA PRO A 488 -10.07 -2.49 -11.68
C PRO A 488 -8.89 -1.56 -11.97
N TRP A 489 -8.58 -0.66 -11.04
CA TRP A 489 -7.47 0.30 -11.14
C TRP A 489 -6.14 -0.27 -10.65
N GLN A 490 -6.12 -1.54 -10.20
CA GLN A 490 -4.93 -2.22 -9.67
C GLN A 490 -4.42 -3.33 -10.60
N THR A 491 -5.18 -3.69 -11.62
CA THR A 491 -4.81 -4.69 -12.63
C THR A 491 -3.71 -4.13 -13.53
N ARG A 492 -2.53 -4.78 -13.47
CA ARG A 492 -1.42 -4.53 -14.38
C ARG A 492 -1.56 -5.43 -15.60
N TRP A 493 -1.21 -4.90 -16.78
CA TRP A 493 -0.93 -5.76 -17.93
C TRP A 493 0.33 -6.57 -17.61
N THR A 494 0.16 -7.88 -17.42
CA THR A 494 1.27 -8.79 -17.13
C THR A 494 2.01 -9.13 -18.43
N ASN A 495 3.34 -9.12 -18.37
CA ASN A 495 4.24 -9.69 -19.40
C ASN A 495 4.35 -8.98 -20.77
N GLN A 496 4.07 -7.69 -20.89
CA GLN A 496 4.32 -6.96 -22.15
C GLN A 496 5.42 -5.91 -22.02
N SER A 497 6.27 -5.85 -23.04
CA SER A 497 7.32 -4.84 -23.15
C SER A 497 6.71 -3.45 -23.48
N PRO A 498 7.35 -2.35 -23.06
CA PRO A 498 6.89 -1.00 -23.40
C PRO A 498 6.74 -0.73 -24.91
N ASN A 499 7.51 -1.44 -25.76
CA ASN A 499 7.42 -1.32 -27.21
C ASN A 499 6.16 -2.00 -27.78
N GLU A 500 5.78 -3.17 -27.24
CA GLU A 500 4.53 -3.86 -27.60
C GLU A 500 3.31 -3.01 -27.18
N LEU A 501 3.37 -2.44 -25.98
CA LEU A 501 2.34 -1.49 -25.49
C LEU A 501 2.23 -0.26 -26.38
N THR A 502 3.35 0.32 -26.84
CA THR A 502 3.34 1.44 -27.78
C THR A 502 2.77 1.04 -29.14
N SER A 503 3.10 -0.16 -29.64
CA SER A 503 2.58 -0.66 -30.93
C SER A 503 1.06 -0.90 -30.85
N LEU A 504 0.57 -1.47 -29.75
CA LEU A 504 -0.87 -1.58 -29.47
C LEU A 504 -1.53 -0.21 -29.33
N MET A 505 -0.82 0.77 -28.78
CA MET A 505 -1.32 2.13 -28.65
C MET A 505 -1.42 2.83 -30.02
N VAL A 506 -0.52 2.56 -30.97
CA VAL A 506 -0.63 2.99 -32.37
C VAL A 506 -1.85 2.38 -33.04
N LEU A 507 -2.08 1.07 -32.88
CA LEU A 507 -3.25 0.39 -33.42
C LEU A 507 -4.56 0.92 -32.82
N ALA A 508 -4.60 1.15 -31.50
CA ALA A 508 -5.75 1.72 -30.81
C ALA A 508 -6.02 3.18 -31.25
N ALA A 509 -4.97 3.96 -31.50
CA ALA A 509 -5.07 5.33 -32.00
C ALA A 509 -5.62 5.38 -33.43
N THR A 510 -5.22 4.44 -34.28
CA THR A 510 -5.72 4.28 -35.65
C THR A 510 -7.22 3.95 -35.66
N ASN A 511 -7.65 3.06 -34.77
CA ASN A 511 -9.05 2.60 -34.65
C ASN A 511 -9.96 3.54 -33.82
N ASN A 512 -9.47 4.71 -33.37
CA ASN A 512 -10.21 5.69 -32.56
C ASN A 512 -10.74 5.12 -31.23
N CYS A 513 -9.89 4.43 -30.49
CA CYS A 513 -10.20 3.82 -29.19
C CYS A 513 -9.59 4.66 -28.02
N PRO A 514 -10.17 5.81 -27.65
CA PRO A 514 -9.60 6.74 -26.67
C PRO A 514 -9.39 6.14 -25.27
N LEU A 515 -10.31 5.31 -24.79
CA LEU A 515 -10.18 4.70 -23.47
C LEU A 515 -9.08 3.64 -23.48
N THR A 516 -9.02 2.82 -24.53
CA THR A 516 -7.94 1.84 -24.70
C THR A 516 -6.57 2.52 -24.76
N VAL A 517 -6.42 3.62 -25.51
CA VAL A 517 -5.18 4.41 -25.53
C VAL A 517 -4.82 4.95 -24.14
N SER A 518 -5.81 5.41 -23.38
CA SER A 518 -5.61 5.88 -21.99
C SER A 518 -5.13 4.76 -21.08
N PHE A 519 -5.72 3.56 -21.15
CA PHE A 519 -5.31 2.41 -20.34
C PHE A 519 -3.92 1.93 -20.73
N LEU A 520 -3.61 1.84 -22.03
CA LEU A 520 -2.28 1.47 -22.51
C LEU A 520 -1.20 2.46 -22.05
N ARG A 521 -1.52 3.77 -22.04
CA ARG A 521 -0.64 4.80 -21.50
C ARG A 521 -0.36 4.58 -20.01
N GLN A 522 -1.37 4.23 -19.23
CA GLN A 522 -1.24 3.94 -17.79
C GLN A 522 -0.47 2.64 -17.53
N ALA A 523 -0.62 1.64 -18.41
CA ALA A 523 0.12 0.38 -18.35
C ALA A 523 1.62 0.52 -18.68
N GLY A 524 2.07 1.69 -19.15
CA GLY A 524 3.47 1.96 -19.45
C GLY A 524 3.77 2.30 -20.91
N GLY A 525 2.77 2.23 -21.80
CA GLY A 525 2.88 2.62 -23.20
C GLY A 525 3.37 4.05 -23.37
N LYS A 526 4.19 4.29 -24.39
CA LYS A 526 4.83 5.59 -24.66
C LYS A 526 4.15 6.30 -25.82
N SER A 527 3.64 7.49 -25.58
CA SER A 527 2.97 8.36 -26.56
C SER A 527 3.91 9.04 -27.55
N PHE A 528 5.21 9.08 -27.25
CA PHE A 528 6.23 9.78 -28.04
C PHE A 528 7.19 8.84 -28.78
N LEU A 529 7.21 7.54 -28.44
CA LEU A 529 8.02 6.57 -29.17
C LEU A 529 7.36 6.23 -30.50
N GLN A 530 8.20 5.97 -31.50
CA GLN A 530 7.78 5.40 -32.76
C GLN A 530 7.67 3.88 -32.62
N ASP A 531 6.66 3.30 -33.28
CA ASP A 531 6.53 1.85 -33.43
C ASP A 531 7.49 1.30 -34.51
N GLU A 532 7.36 0.02 -34.86
CA GLU A 532 8.16 -0.60 -35.93
C GLU A 532 7.94 0.03 -37.31
N SER A 533 6.79 0.69 -37.52
CA SER A 533 6.48 1.40 -38.77
C SER A 533 7.05 2.83 -38.80
N GLY A 534 7.68 3.29 -37.71
CA GLY A 534 8.31 4.60 -37.63
C GLY A 534 7.34 5.75 -37.35
N ILE A 535 6.10 5.45 -36.92
CA ILE A 535 5.09 6.46 -36.58
C ILE A 535 4.82 6.46 -35.07
N THR A 536 4.48 7.63 -34.53
CA THR A 536 4.03 7.73 -33.12
C THR A 536 2.52 7.48 -33.03
N PRO A 537 1.99 7.10 -31.85
CA PRO A 537 0.54 7.01 -31.65
C PRO A 537 -0.24 8.27 -32.06
N LEU A 538 0.39 9.45 -31.95
CA LEU A 538 -0.23 10.70 -32.40
C LEU A 538 -0.30 10.81 -33.92
N HIS A 539 0.76 10.42 -34.66
CA HIS A 539 0.73 10.39 -36.13
C HIS A 539 -0.37 9.45 -36.62
N ALA A 540 -0.49 8.28 -36.02
CA ALA A 540 -1.53 7.31 -36.35
C ALA A 540 -2.96 7.86 -36.14
N ALA A 541 -3.19 8.58 -35.04
CA ALA A 541 -4.47 9.27 -34.82
C ALA A 541 -4.74 10.35 -35.88
N LEU A 542 -3.71 11.08 -36.32
CA LEU A 542 -3.83 12.16 -37.30
C LEU A 542 -4.03 11.64 -38.72
N ASP A 543 -3.28 10.62 -39.14
CA ASP A 543 -3.44 9.96 -40.44
C ASP A 543 -4.85 9.33 -40.57
N ALA A 544 -5.43 8.84 -39.45
CA ALA A 544 -6.81 8.35 -39.40
C ALA A 544 -7.89 9.44 -39.23
N ASN A 545 -7.52 10.73 -39.20
CA ASN A 545 -8.42 11.88 -38.97
C ASN A 545 -9.16 11.86 -37.60
N ASN A 546 -8.60 11.25 -36.57
CA ASN A 546 -9.16 11.16 -35.21
C ASN A 546 -8.81 12.40 -34.35
N TRP A 547 -9.29 13.58 -34.74
CA TRP A 547 -8.89 14.87 -34.16
C TRP A 547 -9.13 15.01 -32.66
N ASN A 548 -10.26 14.48 -32.15
CA ASN A 548 -10.61 14.55 -30.74
C ASN A 548 -9.66 13.69 -29.87
N LEU A 549 -9.29 12.51 -30.37
CA LEU A 549 -8.31 11.65 -29.73
C LEU A 549 -6.94 12.32 -29.73
N ALA A 550 -6.50 12.86 -30.88
CA ALA A 550 -5.26 13.63 -30.97
C ALA A 550 -5.22 14.80 -29.95
N LYS A 551 -6.36 15.49 -29.72
CA LYS A 551 -6.49 16.50 -28.65
C LYS A 551 -6.17 15.93 -27.28
N GLN A 552 -6.82 14.82 -26.95
CA GLN A 552 -6.73 14.20 -25.64
C GLN A 552 -5.32 13.66 -25.41
N MET A 553 -4.69 13.13 -26.46
CA MET A 553 -3.32 12.62 -26.39
C MET A 553 -2.33 13.73 -26.06
N VAL A 554 -2.46 14.89 -26.70
CA VAL A 554 -1.61 16.06 -26.43
C VAL A 554 -1.88 16.63 -25.04
N LYS A 555 -3.14 16.86 -24.68
CA LYS A 555 -3.50 17.50 -23.40
C LYS A 555 -3.25 16.61 -22.18
N ASN A 556 -3.59 15.32 -22.27
CA ASN A 556 -3.73 14.45 -21.11
C ASN A 556 -2.80 13.23 -21.12
N MET A 557 -2.21 12.86 -22.26
CA MET A 557 -1.40 11.64 -22.40
C MET A 557 0.08 11.91 -22.71
N GLY A 558 0.48 13.18 -22.75
CA GLY A 558 1.86 13.61 -22.95
C GLY A 558 2.42 13.32 -24.35
N ALA A 559 1.56 13.24 -25.36
CA ALA A 559 2.00 13.15 -26.76
C ALA A 559 2.59 14.49 -27.22
N SER A 560 3.66 14.44 -28.02
CA SER A 560 4.35 15.63 -28.51
C SER A 560 3.90 16.02 -29.92
N LEU A 561 3.67 17.31 -30.14
CA LEU A 561 3.44 17.88 -31.48
C LEU A 561 4.71 18.07 -32.31
N TYR A 562 5.88 17.93 -31.68
CA TYR A 562 7.15 18.41 -32.21
C TYR A 562 8.14 17.29 -32.52
N ILE A 563 7.75 16.03 -32.34
CA ILE A 563 8.56 14.87 -32.70
C ILE A 563 8.12 14.40 -34.08
N PRO A 564 9.00 14.34 -35.09
CA PRO A 564 8.64 13.91 -36.44
C PRO A 564 8.47 12.39 -36.54
N ASP A 565 7.76 11.93 -37.57
CA ASP A 565 7.76 10.52 -38.00
C ASP A 565 9.04 10.17 -38.79
N CYS A 566 9.18 8.90 -39.21
CA CYS A 566 10.30 8.44 -40.03
C CYS A 566 10.42 9.15 -41.40
N SER A 567 9.35 9.81 -41.86
CA SER A 567 9.33 10.60 -43.09
C SER A 567 9.65 12.09 -42.87
N GLY A 568 9.86 12.51 -41.61
CA GLY A 568 10.14 13.90 -41.24
C GLY A 568 8.90 14.78 -41.10
N ARG A 569 7.68 14.24 -41.19
CA ARG A 569 6.44 15.01 -41.00
C ARG A 569 6.24 15.30 -39.53
N LEU A 570 5.86 16.53 -39.18
CA LEU A 570 5.51 16.91 -37.81
C LEU A 570 4.00 16.81 -37.58
N PRO A 571 3.54 16.29 -36.43
CA PRO A 571 2.12 16.28 -36.07
C PRO A 571 1.47 17.66 -36.13
N VAL A 572 2.24 18.71 -35.82
CA VAL A 572 1.78 20.10 -35.82
C VAL A 572 1.36 20.60 -37.22
N ASP A 573 1.97 20.07 -38.27
CA ASP A 573 1.72 20.45 -39.67
C ASP A 573 0.58 19.63 -40.29
N MET A 574 0.26 18.47 -39.71
CA MET A 574 -0.88 17.63 -40.10
C MET A 574 -2.22 18.13 -39.55
N LEU A 575 -2.19 19.03 -38.56
CA LEU A 575 -3.40 19.57 -37.94
C LEU A 575 -4.07 20.65 -38.80
N PRO A 576 -5.43 20.69 -38.87
CA PRO A 576 -6.16 21.79 -39.51
C PRO A 576 -5.75 23.16 -38.92
N SER A 577 -5.65 24.19 -39.75
CA SER A 577 -5.14 25.52 -39.37
C SER A 577 -5.79 26.12 -38.11
N ASN A 578 -7.13 26.08 -38.04
CA ASN A 578 -7.90 26.57 -36.89
C ASN A 578 -7.60 25.79 -35.60
N TYR A 579 -7.31 24.50 -35.73
CA TYR A 579 -7.08 23.59 -34.62
C TYR A 579 -5.63 23.63 -34.12
N SER A 580 -4.69 23.70 -35.06
CA SER A 580 -3.26 23.85 -34.79
C SER A 580 -2.99 25.09 -33.92
N ALA A 581 -3.66 26.22 -34.19
CA ALA A 581 -3.54 27.44 -33.40
C ALA A 581 -4.01 27.25 -31.95
N GLN A 582 -5.18 26.63 -31.74
CA GLN A 582 -5.73 26.40 -30.39
C GLN A 582 -4.82 25.48 -29.56
N VAL A 583 -4.35 24.38 -30.13
CA VAL A 583 -3.53 23.40 -29.38
C VAL A 583 -2.15 23.98 -29.05
N LYS A 584 -1.53 24.74 -29.96
CA LYS A 584 -0.26 25.45 -29.70
C LYS A 584 -0.37 26.40 -28.50
N GLU A 585 -1.45 27.17 -28.45
CA GLU A 585 -1.75 28.10 -27.36
C GLU A 585 -2.03 27.39 -26.04
N ASP A 586 -2.75 26.27 -26.07
CA ASP A 586 -3.03 25.46 -24.87
C ASP A 586 -1.74 24.89 -24.24
N ILE A 587 -0.82 24.37 -25.06
CA ILE A 587 0.49 23.86 -24.59
C ILE A 587 1.31 25.02 -24.01
N TYR A 588 1.33 26.15 -24.70
CA TYR A 588 2.06 27.34 -24.25
C TYR A 588 1.60 27.79 -22.88
N ARG A 589 0.28 27.90 -22.66
CA ARG A 589 -0.29 28.23 -21.35
C ARG A 589 0.09 27.22 -20.27
N GLN A 590 0.09 25.93 -20.60
CA GLN A 590 0.44 24.88 -19.66
C GLN A 590 1.91 24.93 -19.24
N GLU A 591 2.84 25.06 -20.19
CA GLU A 591 4.28 25.18 -19.89
C GLU A 591 4.60 26.50 -19.17
N LYS A 592 3.95 27.61 -19.58
CA LYS A 592 4.07 28.91 -18.91
C LYS A 592 3.63 28.85 -17.45
N GLN A 593 2.47 28.25 -17.17
CA GLN A 593 1.99 28.08 -15.81
C GLN A 593 2.99 27.28 -14.96
N ARG A 594 3.59 26.22 -15.51
CA ARG A 594 4.61 25.42 -14.80
C ARG A 594 5.85 26.24 -14.46
N LEU A 595 6.28 27.12 -15.35
CA LEU A 595 7.40 28.03 -15.12
C LEU A 595 7.06 29.12 -14.09
N GLU A 596 5.87 29.70 -14.14
CA GLU A 596 5.39 30.67 -13.15
C GLU A 596 5.32 30.04 -11.75
N GLU A 597 4.73 28.83 -11.64
CA GLU A 597 4.72 28.09 -10.38
C GLU A 597 6.11 27.75 -9.85
N LEU A 598 7.08 27.49 -10.75
CA LEU A 598 8.46 27.27 -10.36
C LEU A 598 9.08 28.54 -9.80
N ARG A 599 8.90 29.67 -10.50
CA ARG A 599 9.35 31.00 -10.06
C ARG A 599 8.80 31.34 -8.68
N GLU A 600 7.51 31.11 -8.42
CA GLU A 600 6.90 31.42 -7.12
C GLU A 600 7.46 30.56 -5.98
N LYS A 601 7.86 29.31 -6.26
CA LYS A 601 8.44 28.39 -5.26
C LYS A 601 9.87 28.74 -4.88
N VAL A 602 10.62 29.34 -5.78
CA VAL A 602 12.00 29.75 -5.53
C VAL A 602 12.03 30.89 -4.52
N LYS A 603 12.88 30.78 -3.49
CA LYS A 603 13.04 31.84 -2.48
C LYS A 603 14.11 32.86 -2.86
N ASP A 604 15.11 32.42 -3.60
CA ASP A 604 16.21 33.25 -4.03
C ASP A 604 15.75 34.29 -5.06
N LYS A 605 16.19 35.55 -4.90
CA LYS A 605 15.72 36.65 -5.73
C LYS A 605 16.36 36.61 -7.13
N GLU A 606 17.62 36.21 -7.20
CA GLU A 606 18.38 36.16 -8.46
C GLU A 606 17.92 35.00 -9.34
N GLU A 607 17.71 33.81 -8.74
CA GLU A 607 17.13 32.68 -9.47
C GLU A 607 15.69 32.97 -9.93
N LYS A 608 14.92 33.74 -9.14
CA LYS A 608 13.60 34.26 -9.55
C LYS A 608 13.69 35.21 -10.76
N GLU A 609 14.68 36.10 -10.78
CA GLU A 609 14.93 37.02 -11.89
C GLU A 609 15.38 36.25 -13.15
N GLN A 610 16.25 35.25 -13.02
CA GLN A 610 16.64 34.37 -14.12
C GLN A 610 15.45 33.59 -14.70
N LEU A 611 14.58 33.04 -13.85
CA LEU A 611 13.34 32.39 -14.29
C LEU A 611 12.36 33.37 -14.95
N GLN A 612 12.37 34.64 -14.54
CA GLN A 612 11.62 35.69 -15.21
C GLN A 612 12.16 35.95 -16.61
N GLU A 613 13.49 36.03 -16.79
CA GLU A 613 14.11 36.17 -18.11
C GLU A 613 13.75 34.97 -19.02
N VAL A 614 13.72 33.74 -18.49
CA VAL A 614 13.27 32.55 -19.24
C VAL A 614 11.79 32.68 -19.67
N LEU A 615 10.92 33.17 -18.78
CA LEU A 615 9.50 33.40 -19.11
C LEU A 615 9.33 34.46 -20.20
N ASP A 616 10.07 35.56 -20.12
CA ASP A 616 10.02 36.65 -21.08
C ASP A 616 10.54 36.19 -22.46
N GLU A 617 11.62 35.41 -22.47
CA GLU A 617 12.15 34.80 -23.69
C GLU A 617 11.15 33.79 -24.29
N TYR A 618 10.49 32.99 -23.46
CA TYR A 618 9.46 32.07 -23.95
C TYR A 618 8.28 32.80 -24.61
N ASN A 619 7.79 33.89 -23.99
CA ASN A 619 6.74 34.73 -24.57
C ASN A 619 7.17 35.35 -25.92
N SER A 620 8.43 35.83 -25.99
CA SER A 620 9.03 36.42 -27.18
C SER A 620 9.15 35.41 -28.33
N LEU A 621 9.74 34.24 -28.07
CA LEU A 621 9.91 33.17 -29.06
C LEU A 621 8.57 32.62 -29.54
N PHE A 622 7.59 32.48 -28.65
CA PHE A 622 6.26 32.00 -29.03
C PHE A 622 5.53 33.01 -29.93
N THR A 623 5.63 34.31 -29.63
CA THR A 623 5.07 35.36 -30.50
C THR A 623 5.70 35.34 -31.89
N ARG A 624 7.03 35.19 -31.98
CA ARG A 624 7.74 35.04 -33.25
C ARG A 624 7.34 33.77 -33.99
N PHE A 625 7.16 32.66 -33.27
CA PHE A 625 6.73 31.38 -33.83
C PHE A 625 5.37 31.46 -34.50
N LEU A 626 4.43 32.22 -33.93
CA LEU A 626 3.12 32.48 -34.54
C LEU A 626 3.21 33.39 -35.77
N ALA A 627 4.14 34.35 -35.78
CA ALA A 627 4.32 35.30 -36.88
C ALA A 627 5.11 34.73 -38.08
N THR A 628 5.92 33.68 -37.88
CA THR A 628 6.84 33.16 -38.89
C THR A 628 6.15 32.14 -39.82
N PRO A 629 6.09 32.37 -41.15
CA PRO A 629 5.53 31.39 -42.10
C PRO A 629 6.38 30.11 -42.14
N ALA A 630 5.73 28.96 -42.42
CA ALA A 630 6.36 27.63 -42.34
C ALA A 630 7.64 27.47 -43.18
N SER A 631 7.79 28.21 -44.28
CA SER A 631 8.95 28.20 -45.17
C SER A 631 10.18 28.96 -44.64
N ALA A 632 10.04 29.79 -43.60
CA ALA A 632 11.13 30.62 -43.05
C ALA A 632 11.75 30.03 -41.76
N LYS A 633 11.21 28.92 -41.24
CA LYS A 633 11.63 28.27 -39.98
C LYS A 633 13.04 27.65 -40.00
N THR A 634 13.73 27.66 -41.14
CA THR A 634 15.07 27.08 -41.33
C THR A 634 16.18 28.12 -41.47
N GLN A 635 15.88 29.42 -41.47
CA GLN A 635 16.93 30.46 -41.45
C GLN A 635 17.48 30.61 -40.03
N ARG A 636 18.59 29.91 -39.75
CA ARG A 636 19.36 30.09 -38.51
C ARG A 636 19.82 31.54 -38.39
N ARG A 637 19.35 32.27 -37.38
CA ARG A 637 19.93 33.57 -37.02
C ARG A 637 21.34 33.33 -36.48
N THR A 638 22.35 33.81 -37.18
CA THR A 638 23.76 33.74 -36.75
C THR A 638 24.16 35.06 -36.11
N GLY A 639 24.70 35.02 -34.89
CA GLY A 639 25.26 36.20 -34.19
C GLY A 639 24.38 36.74 -33.07
N TRP A 640 24.33 36.02 -31.95
CA TRP A 640 23.71 36.47 -30.70
C TRP A 640 24.63 37.43 -29.95
N SER A 641 24.06 38.42 -29.24
CA SER A 641 24.85 39.10 -28.22
C SER A 641 25.22 38.11 -27.10
N PRO A 642 26.33 38.32 -26.37
CA PRO A 642 26.72 37.42 -25.27
C PRO A 642 25.62 37.21 -24.22
N ARG A 643 24.83 38.26 -23.95
CA ARG A 643 23.71 38.21 -23.01
C ARG A 643 22.54 37.38 -23.55
N GLU A 644 22.12 37.59 -24.80
CA GLU A 644 21.06 36.78 -25.40
C GLU A 644 21.46 35.30 -25.47
N HIS A 645 22.70 35.01 -25.84
CA HIS A 645 23.21 33.63 -25.88
C HIS A 645 23.16 32.96 -24.50
N ALA A 646 23.51 33.68 -23.43
CA ALA A 646 23.42 33.19 -22.05
C ALA A 646 21.96 32.89 -21.65
N VAL A 647 21.01 33.77 -21.99
CA VAL A 647 19.58 33.55 -21.71
C VAL A 647 19.04 32.34 -22.48
N HIS A 648 19.40 32.19 -23.77
CA HIS A 648 18.97 31.05 -24.59
C HIS A 648 19.52 29.71 -24.09
N THR A 649 20.81 29.66 -23.75
CA THR A 649 21.47 28.45 -23.22
C THR A 649 20.89 28.06 -21.86
N TYR A 650 20.69 29.04 -20.97
CA TYR A 650 20.03 28.81 -19.68
C TYR A 650 18.57 28.38 -19.83
N SER A 651 17.82 28.98 -20.78
CA SER A 651 16.44 28.56 -21.09
C SER A 651 16.39 27.12 -21.60
N LEU A 652 17.36 26.72 -22.43
CA LEU A 652 17.47 25.35 -22.92
C LEU A 652 17.78 24.38 -21.76
N LEU A 653 18.70 24.74 -20.87
CA LEU A 653 19.00 23.99 -19.64
C LEU A 653 17.73 23.74 -18.82
N VAL A 654 16.99 24.80 -18.48
CA VAL A 654 15.76 24.72 -17.69
C VAL A 654 14.72 23.86 -18.40
N SER A 655 14.55 24.03 -19.72
CA SER A 655 13.60 23.24 -20.50
C SER A 655 13.93 21.74 -20.49
N CYS A 656 15.22 21.37 -20.59
CA CYS A 656 15.67 19.98 -20.62
C CYS A 656 15.58 19.31 -19.24
N ARG A 657 15.86 20.04 -18.15
CA ARG A 657 15.70 19.53 -16.77
C ARG A 657 14.24 19.38 -16.36
N ARG A 658 13.34 20.22 -16.89
CA ARG A 658 11.91 20.25 -16.52
C ARG A 658 10.97 19.53 -17.50
N GLY A 659 11.47 19.12 -18.66
CA GLY A 659 10.64 18.48 -19.67
C GLY A 659 9.69 19.45 -20.39
N LEU A 660 10.15 20.66 -20.72
CA LEU A 660 9.39 21.68 -21.45
C LEU A 660 9.68 21.56 -22.95
N LEU A 661 8.87 20.78 -23.66
CA LEU A 661 9.14 20.40 -25.05
C LEU A 661 8.93 21.57 -26.01
N GLN A 662 7.88 22.37 -25.81
CA GLN A 662 7.60 23.49 -26.72
C GLN A 662 8.71 24.54 -26.61
N LEU A 663 9.11 24.91 -25.40
CA LEU A 663 10.24 25.81 -25.19
C LEU A 663 11.53 25.29 -25.82
N ALA A 664 11.89 24.02 -25.60
CA ALA A 664 13.09 23.42 -26.20
C ALA A 664 13.06 23.44 -27.74
N TYR A 665 11.91 23.09 -28.34
CA TYR A 665 11.72 23.15 -29.78
C TYR A 665 11.87 24.57 -30.33
N LEU A 666 11.25 25.56 -29.66
CA LEU A 666 11.32 26.95 -30.08
C LEU A 666 12.75 27.52 -29.99
N LEU A 667 13.51 27.18 -28.95
CA LEU A 667 14.89 27.64 -28.79
C LEU A 667 15.80 27.16 -29.93
N VAL A 668 15.67 25.90 -30.35
CA VAL A 668 16.49 25.32 -31.43
C VAL A 668 16.02 25.78 -32.81
N THR A 669 14.70 25.80 -33.05
CA THR A 669 14.15 26.08 -34.40
C THR A 669 13.96 27.57 -34.69
N VAL A 670 13.32 28.31 -33.78
CA VAL A 670 13.02 29.75 -33.94
C VAL A 670 14.14 30.61 -33.36
N GLY A 671 14.67 30.20 -32.21
CA GLY A 671 15.81 30.81 -31.55
C GLY A 671 17.15 30.40 -32.17
N GLY A 672 17.19 29.55 -33.20
CA GLY A 672 18.41 29.22 -33.96
C GLY A 672 19.58 28.69 -33.13
N LEU A 673 19.34 28.20 -31.91
CA LEU A 673 20.35 27.61 -31.03
C LEU A 673 20.75 26.23 -31.57
N ASP A 674 22.04 25.91 -31.60
CA ASP A 674 22.47 24.57 -32.02
C ASP A 674 22.05 23.53 -30.97
N ALA A 675 21.57 22.36 -31.40
CA ALA A 675 21.06 21.33 -30.48
C ALA A 675 22.17 20.75 -29.58
N ASP A 676 23.42 20.81 -30.05
CA ASP A 676 24.63 20.41 -29.31
C ASP A 676 25.31 21.60 -28.59
N THR A 677 24.64 22.74 -28.44
CA THR A 677 25.18 23.87 -27.66
C THR A 677 25.42 23.44 -26.21
N VAL A 678 26.55 23.85 -25.65
CA VAL A 678 26.84 23.67 -24.22
C VAL A 678 25.90 24.58 -23.43
N VAL A 679 25.13 23.97 -22.54
CA VAL A 679 24.14 24.66 -21.70
C VAL A 679 24.61 24.80 -20.25
N ASP A 680 25.61 24.01 -19.85
CA ASP A 680 26.24 24.07 -18.53
C ASP A 680 27.77 23.99 -18.69
N ASN A 681 28.45 25.10 -18.38
CA ASN A 681 29.91 25.25 -18.54
C ASN A 681 30.70 24.61 -17.40
N THR A 682 30.07 24.09 -16.35
CA THR A 682 30.80 23.49 -15.22
C THR A 682 31.44 22.15 -15.61
N TYR A 683 30.81 21.40 -16.52
CA TYR A 683 31.33 20.13 -17.06
C TYR A 683 31.09 19.99 -18.56
N ASP A 684 30.75 21.08 -19.26
CA ASP A 684 30.54 21.17 -20.71
C ASP A 684 29.39 20.29 -21.24
N ALA A 685 28.28 20.23 -20.49
CA ALA A 685 27.11 19.44 -20.86
C ALA A 685 26.18 20.16 -21.84
N THR A 686 25.58 19.38 -22.75
CA THR A 686 24.55 19.85 -23.69
C THR A 686 23.15 19.59 -23.16
N GLY A 687 22.13 20.17 -23.81
CA GLY A 687 20.73 19.91 -23.45
C GLY A 687 20.37 18.42 -23.47
N LEU A 688 21.02 17.62 -24.33
CA LEU A 688 20.82 16.18 -24.41
C LEU A 688 21.35 15.43 -23.18
N HIS A 689 22.49 15.85 -22.62
CA HIS A 689 23.02 15.31 -21.37
C HIS A 689 22.08 15.60 -20.20
N GLU A 690 21.54 16.81 -20.14
CA GLU A 690 20.63 17.26 -19.09
C GLU A 690 19.26 16.59 -19.15
N ALA A 691 18.73 16.38 -20.36
CA ALA A 691 17.51 15.59 -20.55
C ALA A 691 17.73 14.13 -20.13
N ALA A 692 18.91 13.57 -20.41
CA ALA A 692 19.28 12.21 -20.03
C ALA A 692 19.43 12.06 -18.51
N SER A 693 20.11 13.00 -17.83
CA SER A 693 20.33 12.97 -16.38
C SER A 693 19.05 13.11 -15.56
N HIS A 694 18.03 13.79 -16.11
CA HIS A 694 16.73 14.01 -15.46
C HIS A 694 15.63 13.04 -15.92
N GLY A 695 15.92 12.09 -16.82
CA GLY A 695 14.94 11.10 -17.28
C GLY A 695 13.86 11.66 -18.22
N ASN A 696 14.09 12.83 -18.81
CA ASN A 696 13.12 13.50 -19.70
C ASN A 696 13.19 12.94 -21.13
N SER A 697 12.74 11.69 -21.27
CA SER A 697 12.77 10.92 -22.54
C SER A 697 12.10 11.62 -23.72
N SER A 698 11.04 12.40 -23.51
CA SER A 698 10.38 13.15 -24.59
C SER A 698 11.21 14.34 -25.10
N CYS A 699 11.92 15.07 -24.21
CA CYS A 699 12.87 16.10 -24.61
C CYS A 699 14.11 15.49 -25.28
N LEU A 700 14.53 14.32 -24.81
CA LEU A 700 15.63 13.56 -25.40
C LEU A 700 15.30 13.14 -26.83
N ALA A 701 14.11 12.57 -27.06
CA ALA A 701 13.61 12.23 -28.40
C ALA A 701 13.52 13.46 -29.32
N LEU A 702 13.03 14.59 -28.80
CA LEU A 702 12.95 15.85 -29.54
C LEU A 702 14.34 16.34 -29.98
N LEU A 703 15.30 16.45 -29.06
CA LEU A 703 16.65 16.94 -29.38
C LEU A 703 17.38 16.04 -30.38
N LEU A 704 17.24 14.71 -30.25
CA LEU A 704 17.77 13.76 -31.25
C LEU A 704 17.15 14.00 -32.63
N SER A 705 15.83 14.24 -32.70
CA SER A 705 15.15 14.53 -33.97
C SER A 705 15.57 15.87 -34.59
N LEU A 706 16.02 16.81 -33.77
CA LEU A 706 16.56 18.11 -34.20
C LEU A 706 18.06 18.07 -34.54
N GLY A 707 18.68 16.88 -34.51
CA GLY A 707 20.06 16.66 -34.91
C GLY A 707 21.10 16.70 -33.78
N ALA A 708 20.70 16.65 -32.51
CA ALA A 708 21.64 16.52 -31.40
C ALA A 708 22.40 15.19 -31.48
N SER A 709 23.70 15.20 -31.20
CA SER A 709 24.53 14.01 -31.29
C SER A 709 24.48 13.19 -30.00
N ALA A 710 24.02 11.94 -30.09
CA ALA A 710 24.09 10.96 -28.99
C ALA A 710 25.54 10.58 -28.59
N LEU A 711 26.52 10.92 -29.44
CA LEU A 711 27.95 10.68 -29.21
C LEU A 711 28.69 11.91 -28.66
N LYS A 712 27.99 13.05 -28.48
CA LYS A 712 28.59 14.25 -27.91
C LYS A 712 29.15 13.92 -26.53
N ARG A 713 30.38 14.38 -26.27
CA ARG A 713 31.10 14.15 -25.01
C ARG A 713 31.13 15.43 -24.18
N ASP A 714 30.94 15.28 -22.88
CA ASP A 714 31.21 16.32 -21.88
C ASP A 714 32.73 16.46 -21.61
N ARG A 715 33.11 17.33 -20.67
CA ARG A 715 34.52 17.57 -20.27
C ARG A 715 35.24 16.31 -19.78
N TYR A 716 34.49 15.35 -19.24
CA TYR A 716 34.99 14.10 -18.65
C TYR A 716 34.77 12.90 -19.59
N GLU A 717 34.44 13.17 -20.85
CA GLU A 717 34.18 12.20 -21.91
C GLU A 717 32.93 11.32 -21.73
N HIS A 718 31.99 11.73 -20.89
CA HIS A 718 30.68 11.08 -20.82
C HIS A 718 29.81 11.49 -21.99
N THR A 719 29.04 10.53 -22.49
CA THR A 719 27.95 10.77 -23.44
C THR A 719 26.61 10.83 -22.72
N PRO A 720 25.52 11.31 -23.35
CA PRO A 720 24.19 11.26 -22.76
C PRO A 720 23.77 9.85 -22.31
N SER A 721 24.27 8.80 -22.96
CA SER A 721 24.00 7.40 -22.58
C SER A 721 24.64 7.04 -21.24
N HIS A 722 25.84 7.57 -20.96
CA HIS A 722 26.46 7.44 -19.64
C HIS A 722 25.60 8.09 -18.57
N TYR A 723 25.06 9.29 -18.82
CA TYR A 723 24.16 9.96 -17.87
C TYR A 723 22.85 9.18 -17.67
N ALA A 724 22.20 8.73 -18.73
CA ALA A 724 20.98 7.93 -18.60
C ALA A 724 21.22 6.64 -17.80
N ALA A 725 22.35 5.95 -18.05
CA ALA A 725 22.77 4.78 -17.29
C ALA A 725 23.09 5.14 -15.83
N MET A 726 23.81 6.26 -15.62
CA MET A 726 24.30 6.72 -14.32
C MET A 726 23.20 7.02 -13.33
N PHE A 727 22.11 7.63 -13.80
CA PHE A 727 20.96 7.99 -12.98
C PHE A 727 19.83 6.95 -13.01
N GLY A 728 20.05 5.79 -13.65
CA GLY A 728 19.07 4.69 -13.69
C GLY A 728 17.84 4.96 -14.56
N HIS A 729 17.92 5.87 -15.54
CA HIS A 729 16.81 6.22 -16.42
C HIS A 729 16.71 5.25 -17.59
N ASP A 730 16.18 4.05 -17.32
CA ASP A 730 16.09 2.94 -18.28
C ASP A 730 15.46 3.34 -19.63
N GLN A 731 14.40 4.16 -19.61
CA GLN A 731 13.74 4.62 -20.83
C GLN A 731 14.63 5.53 -21.69
N SER A 732 15.33 6.47 -21.05
CA SER A 732 16.28 7.35 -21.74
C SER A 732 17.48 6.55 -22.26
N TYR A 733 17.94 5.55 -21.49
CA TYR A 733 19.02 4.65 -21.87
C TYR A 733 18.67 3.82 -23.11
N GLN A 734 17.51 3.17 -23.11
CA GLN A 734 17.04 2.36 -24.24
C GLN A 734 16.85 3.19 -25.52
N LEU A 735 16.33 4.42 -25.39
CA LEU A 735 16.18 5.33 -26.54
C LEU A 735 17.54 5.69 -27.14
N LEU A 736 18.53 5.97 -26.31
CA LEU A 736 19.89 6.27 -26.75
C LEU A 736 20.61 5.06 -27.34
N GLU A 737 20.46 3.87 -26.76
CA GLU A 737 21.06 2.64 -27.33
C GLU A 737 20.53 2.32 -28.74
N LYS A 738 19.22 2.51 -28.97
CA LYS A 738 18.63 2.35 -30.31
C LYS A 738 19.31 3.25 -31.34
N VAL A 739 19.59 4.49 -30.99
CA VAL A 739 20.28 5.46 -31.87
C VAL A 739 21.75 5.10 -32.06
N LEU A 740 22.43 4.65 -30.99
CA LEU A 740 23.85 4.29 -31.02
C LEU A 740 24.13 2.97 -31.75
N ARG A 741 23.12 2.15 -32.07
CA ARG A 741 23.26 0.87 -32.80
C ARG A 741 24.38 -0.02 -32.23
N ASN A 742 24.40 -0.20 -30.92
CA ASN A 742 25.41 -0.98 -30.17
C ASN A 742 26.82 -0.37 -30.14
N GLN A 743 27.02 0.88 -30.56
CA GLN A 743 28.26 1.59 -30.22
C GLN A 743 28.31 1.83 -28.71
N GLN A 744 29.37 1.34 -28.06
CA GLN A 744 29.62 1.53 -26.63
C GLN A 744 30.71 2.60 -26.48
N PRO A 745 30.34 3.89 -26.38
CA PRO A 745 31.31 4.94 -26.12
C PRO A 745 31.96 4.70 -24.75
N VAL A 746 33.23 5.07 -24.63
CA VAL A 746 34.01 4.88 -23.40
C VAL A 746 34.29 6.24 -22.79
N SER A 747 34.08 6.37 -21.48
CA SER A 747 34.44 7.56 -20.70
C SER A 747 35.96 7.71 -20.51
N LYS A 748 36.41 8.84 -19.94
CA LYS A 748 37.81 9.08 -19.58
C LYS A 748 38.39 8.00 -18.64
N ALA A 749 37.56 7.37 -17.81
CA ALA A 749 37.97 6.31 -16.90
C ALA A 749 38.02 4.90 -17.54
N GLY A 750 37.56 4.75 -18.78
CA GLY A 750 37.49 3.45 -19.43
C GLY A 750 36.16 2.71 -19.25
N THR A 751 35.10 3.35 -18.72
CA THR A 751 33.80 2.71 -18.49
C THR A 751 32.83 2.93 -19.65
N THR A 752 32.05 1.93 -20.00
CA THR A 752 30.94 2.06 -20.98
C THR A 752 29.59 2.24 -20.29
N PRO A 753 28.55 2.75 -20.98
CA PRO A 753 27.20 2.80 -20.46
C PRO A 753 26.65 1.42 -20.05
N SER A 754 27.00 0.37 -20.80
CA SER A 754 26.60 -1.00 -20.47
C SER A 754 27.27 -1.53 -19.19
N ASP A 755 28.54 -1.18 -18.95
CA ASP A 755 29.23 -1.49 -17.70
C ASP A 755 28.51 -0.80 -16.53
N ILE A 756 28.13 0.46 -16.69
CA ILE A 756 27.36 1.21 -15.68
C ILE A 756 26.04 0.49 -15.36
N VAL A 757 25.24 0.12 -16.37
CA VAL A 757 23.94 -0.56 -16.14
C VAL A 757 24.12 -1.92 -15.49
N ARG A 758 25.08 -2.73 -15.95
CA ARG A 758 25.37 -4.05 -15.36
C ARG A 758 25.76 -3.91 -13.91
N ASN A 759 26.68 -2.99 -13.61
CA ASN A 759 27.18 -2.82 -12.27
C ASN A 759 26.15 -2.17 -11.34
N PHE A 760 25.28 -1.28 -11.85
CA PHE A 760 24.13 -0.78 -11.11
C PHE A 760 23.16 -1.91 -10.74
N LYS A 761 22.89 -2.85 -11.66
CA LYS A 761 22.10 -4.05 -11.34
C LYS A 761 22.79 -4.93 -10.29
N ASP A 762 24.11 -5.11 -10.38
CA ASP A 762 24.86 -5.88 -9.38
C ASP A 762 24.89 -5.18 -8.01
N TYR A 763 25.00 -3.85 -7.98
CA TYR A 763 24.85 -3.01 -6.78
C TYR A 763 23.46 -3.20 -6.16
N LEU A 764 22.39 -3.12 -6.96
CA LEU A 764 21.02 -3.35 -6.48
C LEU A 764 20.86 -4.77 -5.93
N ARG A 765 21.39 -5.81 -6.61
CA ARG A 765 21.30 -7.20 -6.13
C ARG A 765 22.03 -7.42 -4.80
N ARG A 766 23.24 -6.85 -4.65
CA ARG A 766 24.04 -6.99 -3.42
C ARG A 766 23.39 -6.27 -2.24
N ASN A 767 22.77 -5.11 -2.48
CA ASN A 767 22.34 -4.21 -1.41
C ASN A 767 20.84 -4.23 -1.09
N LEU A 768 19.96 -4.69 -2.00
CA LEU A 768 18.51 -4.71 -1.76
C LEU A 768 17.94 -6.08 -1.36
N LYS A 769 18.72 -7.19 -1.45
CA LYS A 769 18.29 -8.59 -1.17
C LYS A 769 16.80 -8.85 -1.43
N SER A 770 16.27 -8.37 -2.55
CA SER A 770 14.87 -8.59 -2.93
C SER A 770 14.81 -9.01 -4.38
N GLU A 771 14.38 -10.25 -4.62
CA GLU A 771 13.98 -10.73 -5.95
C GLU A 771 12.73 -10.02 -6.49
N THR A 772 12.15 -9.08 -5.75
CA THR A 772 11.00 -8.29 -6.19
C THR A 772 11.48 -7.04 -6.93
N SER A 773 10.92 -6.84 -8.12
CA SER A 773 11.23 -5.70 -8.98
C SER A 773 10.93 -4.38 -8.25
N LEU A 774 11.75 -3.34 -8.51
CA LEU A 774 11.51 -1.97 -8.04
C LEU A 774 10.11 -1.44 -8.40
N GLU A 775 9.47 -2.02 -9.41
CA GLU A 775 8.11 -1.66 -9.84
C GLU A 775 7.04 -2.10 -8.84
N ASP A 776 7.25 -3.17 -8.06
CA ASP A 776 6.25 -3.70 -7.13
C ASP A 776 6.03 -2.82 -5.89
N ASN A 777 6.91 -1.87 -5.64
CA ASN A 777 6.76 -0.93 -4.53
C ASN A 777 5.85 0.28 -4.85
N LEU A 778 5.39 0.42 -6.10
CA LEU A 778 4.61 1.56 -6.57
C LEU A 778 3.08 1.47 -6.34
N VAL A 779 2.53 0.31 -5.91
CA VAL A 779 1.06 0.05 -5.99
C VAL A 779 0.30 0.10 -4.65
N PHE A 780 0.95 0.37 -3.52
CA PHE A 780 0.25 0.23 -2.24
C PHE A 780 -0.50 1.49 -1.79
N HIS A 781 -1.82 1.53 -2.05
CA HIS A 781 -2.77 2.47 -1.44
C HIS A 781 -3.06 2.21 0.06
N LYS A 782 -2.27 1.36 0.75
CA LYS A 782 -2.41 1.05 2.18
C LYS A 782 -1.08 1.26 2.92
N PRO A 783 -0.94 2.35 3.69
CA PRO A 783 0.29 2.68 4.44
C PRO A 783 0.87 1.60 5.32
N SER A 784 0.00 0.92 6.05
CA SER A 784 0.38 -0.13 6.98
C SER A 784 0.96 -1.37 6.30
N ALA A 785 0.54 -1.70 5.07
CA ALA A 785 1.04 -2.87 4.34
C ALA A 785 2.44 -2.64 3.77
N GLY A 786 2.71 -1.44 3.25
CA GLY A 786 4.05 -1.06 2.76
C GLY A 786 5.08 -1.03 3.88
N ILE A 787 4.72 -0.45 5.03
CA ILE A 787 5.59 -0.40 6.22
C ILE A 787 5.82 -1.80 6.79
N LYS A 788 4.79 -2.66 6.87
CA LYS A 788 4.99 -4.07 7.30
C LYS A 788 5.87 -4.85 6.33
N LYS A 789 5.74 -4.65 5.01
CA LYS A 789 6.62 -5.29 4.03
C LYS A 789 8.07 -4.80 4.17
N LEU A 790 8.30 -3.49 4.29
CA LEU A 790 9.62 -2.89 4.50
C LEU A 790 10.26 -3.34 5.84
N LEU A 791 9.47 -3.40 6.91
CA LEU A 791 9.93 -3.87 8.21
C LEU A 791 10.16 -5.39 8.25
N ASN A 792 9.40 -6.18 7.50
CA ASN A 792 9.64 -7.62 7.33
C ASN A 792 10.93 -7.92 6.53
N LEU A 793 11.39 -6.98 5.70
CA LEU A 793 12.72 -7.07 5.07
C LEU A 793 13.85 -6.85 6.07
N VAL A 794 13.60 -6.13 7.18
CA VAL A 794 14.58 -5.89 8.25
C VAL A 794 14.51 -7.02 9.28
N ASN A 795 15.38 -8.01 9.14
CA ASN A 795 15.51 -9.10 10.11
C ASN A 795 16.46 -8.72 11.25
N ILE A 796 15.91 -8.46 12.44
CA ILE A 796 16.65 -7.96 13.61
C ILE A 796 17.72 -8.94 14.10
N LYS A 797 17.50 -10.26 14.00
CA LYS A 797 18.48 -11.29 14.37
C LYS A 797 19.69 -11.32 13.43
N GLU A 798 19.50 -10.78 12.23
CA GLU A 798 20.42 -10.83 11.11
C GLU A 798 21.07 -9.46 10.86
N ILE A 799 20.62 -8.39 11.53
CA ILE A 799 21.23 -7.04 11.47
C ILE A 799 22.72 -7.12 11.78
N GLY A 800 23.15 -7.91 12.77
CA GLY A 800 24.59 -8.07 13.07
C GLY A 800 25.42 -8.58 11.89
N ARG A 801 24.98 -9.67 11.25
CA ARG A 801 25.65 -10.24 10.06
C ARG A 801 25.50 -9.35 8.82
N GLN A 802 24.36 -8.67 8.65
CA GLN A 802 24.17 -7.67 7.60
C GLN A 802 25.05 -6.43 7.80
N LEU A 803 25.30 -6.00 9.04
CA LEU A 803 26.19 -4.87 9.34
C LEU A 803 27.63 -5.19 8.93
N ASP A 804 28.10 -6.42 9.18
CA ASP A 804 29.42 -6.88 8.74
C ASP A 804 29.53 -6.98 7.20
N GLU A 805 28.41 -7.25 6.50
CA GLU A 805 28.33 -7.26 5.02
C GLU A 805 28.18 -5.85 4.39
N ILE A 806 27.56 -4.89 5.09
CA ILE A 806 27.18 -3.55 4.57
C ILE A 806 28.17 -2.44 4.98
N THR A 807 28.98 -2.65 6.03
CA THR A 807 29.97 -1.65 6.46
C THR A 807 31.18 -1.64 5.54
N VAL A 808 31.25 -0.61 4.68
CA VAL A 808 32.45 -0.32 3.89
C VAL A 808 33.52 0.24 4.82
N ASN A 809 34.66 -0.45 4.93
CA ASN A 809 35.82 0.08 5.64
C ASN A 809 36.51 1.14 4.78
N PHE A 810 36.34 2.42 5.12
CA PHE A 810 36.95 3.56 4.42
C PHE A 810 38.48 3.62 4.48
N ASP A 811 39.12 2.72 5.23
CA ASP A 811 40.57 2.63 5.35
C ASP A 811 41.15 1.44 4.55
N LYS A 812 40.32 0.74 3.76
CA LYS A 812 40.74 -0.39 2.91
C LYS A 812 40.24 -0.23 1.46
N ASP A 813 40.93 -0.93 0.57
CA ASP A 813 40.54 -1.17 -0.83
C ASP A 813 40.19 0.10 -1.63
N GLU A 814 39.18 0.03 -2.51
CA GLU A 814 38.82 1.15 -3.37
C GLU A 814 38.19 2.31 -2.58
N ALA A 815 37.52 2.04 -1.46
CA ALA A 815 36.86 3.04 -0.63
C ALA A 815 37.85 4.06 -0.04
N LYS A 816 39.03 3.59 0.38
CA LYS A 816 40.13 4.47 0.81
C LYS A 816 40.59 5.39 -0.32
N GLN A 817 40.71 4.87 -1.54
CA GLN A 817 41.09 5.66 -2.71
C GLN A 817 40.05 6.73 -3.02
N VAL A 818 38.75 6.42 -2.93
CA VAL A 818 37.67 7.40 -3.11
C VAL A 818 37.84 8.55 -2.10
N LYS A 819 38.00 8.23 -0.81
CA LYS A 819 38.15 9.24 0.26
C LYS A 819 39.37 10.13 0.03
N GLU A 820 40.53 9.56 -0.27
CA GLU A 820 41.77 10.31 -0.49
C GLU A 820 41.67 11.21 -1.72
N VAL A 821 41.15 10.69 -2.84
CA VAL A 821 41.02 11.45 -4.09
C VAL A 821 39.99 12.57 -3.97
N VAL A 822 38.82 12.29 -3.37
CA VAL A 822 37.78 13.29 -3.16
C VAL A 822 38.28 14.40 -2.23
N THR A 823 38.91 14.05 -1.11
CA THR A 823 39.42 15.04 -0.14
C THR A 823 40.51 15.91 -0.79
N LYS A 824 41.43 15.30 -1.55
CA LYS A 824 42.46 16.04 -2.30
C LYS A 824 41.84 16.99 -3.31
N GLN A 825 40.86 16.52 -4.08
CA GLN A 825 40.21 17.34 -5.11
C GLN A 825 39.42 18.52 -4.51
N VAL A 826 38.75 18.31 -3.38
CA VAL A 826 38.08 19.39 -2.65
C VAL A 826 39.09 20.40 -2.12
N GLN A 827 40.23 19.96 -1.59
CA GLN A 827 41.27 20.87 -1.11
C GLN A 827 41.79 21.76 -2.25
N ILE A 828 42.03 21.20 -3.45
CA ILE A 828 42.42 21.99 -4.63
C ILE A 828 41.36 23.07 -4.95
N ILE A 829 40.07 22.70 -4.94
CA ILE A 829 38.97 23.66 -5.18
C ILE A 829 39.00 24.78 -4.13
N LEU A 830 39.24 24.45 -2.86
CA LEU A 830 39.28 25.43 -1.77
C LEU A 830 40.53 26.32 -1.83
N ASP A 831 41.68 25.79 -2.24
CA ASP A 831 42.91 26.56 -2.42
C ASP A 831 42.71 27.63 -3.52
N ASP A 832 42.05 27.25 -4.62
CA ASP A 832 41.70 28.18 -5.70
C ASP A 832 40.66 29.22 -5.27
N VAL A 833 39.65 28.84 -4.49
CA VAL A 833 38.69 29.79 -3.90
C VAL A 833 39.42 30.77 -2.96
N SER A 834 40.33 30.26 -2.13
CA SER A 834 41.12 31.05 -1.18
C SER A 834 42.10 32.01 -1.86
N SER A 835 42.57 31.67 -3.07
CA SER A 835 43.39 32.55 -3.90
C SER A 835 42.63 33.79 -4.39
N ILE A 836 41.30 33.68 -4.54
CA ILE A 836 40.42 34.77 -4.96
C ILE A 836 39.95 35.57 -3.76
N ASP A 837 39.53 34.90 -2.68
CA ASP A 837 39.08 35.53 -1.44
C ASP A 837 39.70 34.84 -0.21
N ARG A 838 40.61 35.56 0.46
CA ARG A 838 41.32 35.08 1.66
C ARG A 838 40.42 34.80 2.86
N LEU A 839 39.15 35.21 2.84
CA LEU A 839 38.19 34.85 3.89
C LEU A 839 38.05 33.33 4.03
N TYR A 840 38.12 32.60 2.91
CA TYR A 840 37.97 31.15 2.86
C TYR A 840 39.29 30.39 3.04
N GLU A 841 40.41 31.10 3.25
CA GLU A 841 41.67 30.50 3.68
C GLU A 841 41.41 29.82 5.03
N GLY A 842 41.45 28.49 5.05
CA GLY A 842 40.89 27.72 6.16
C GLY A 842 41.28 26.25 6.14
N LYS A 843 41.10 25.59 7.29
CA LYS A 843 41.38 24.17 7.42
C LYS A 843 40.14 23.36 7.03
N LEU A 844 40.27 22.49 6.03
CA LEU A 844 39.25 21.50 5.70
C LEU A 844 39.19 20.42 6.78
N THR A 845 38.01 20.20 7.35
CA THR A 845 37.78 19.16 8.35
C THR A 845 36.61 18.27 7.93
N THR A 846 36.83 16.96 7.92
CA THR A 846 35.75 15.98 7.81
C THR A 846 34.92 16.00 9.08
N VAL A 847 33.60 16.03 8.96
CA VAL A 847 32.68 16.09 10.12
C VAL A 847 31.59 15.01 10.03
N GLY A 848 30.89 14.79 11.14
CA GLY A 848 29.79 13.80 11.21
C GLY A 848 30.26 12.38 10.90
N SER A 849 29.41 11.59 10.22
CA SER A 849 29.74 10.20 9.84
C SER A 849 30.83 10.06 8.78
N SER A 850 31.34 11.18 8.25
CA SER A 850 32.50 11.20 7.35
C SER A 850 33.83 11.07 8.11
N ALA A 851 33.84 11.42 9.39
CA ALA A 851 35.05 11.50 10.22
C ALA A 851 35.34 10.20 11.01
N ASP A 852 34.31 9.44 11.40
CA ASP A 852 34.41 8.29 12.34
C ASP A 852 34.42 6.90 11.65
N GLY A 853 34.25 6.87 10.32
CA GLY A 853 34.18 5.65 9.52
C GLY A 853 32.96 4.76 9.81
N THR A 854 31.89 5.27 10.44
CA THR A 854 30.67 4.51 10.82
C THR A 854 29.61 4.52 9.70
N ARG A 855 30.02 4.59 8.43
CA ARG A 855 29.04 4.73 7.34
C ARG A 855 28.36 3.40 7.03
N LEU A 856 27.04 3.45 7.22
CA LEU A 856 26.11 2.56 6.55
C LEU A 856 25.85 3.13 5.17
N PHE A 857 26.08 2.30 4.17
CA PHE A 857 25.98 2.65 2.76
C PHE A 857 27.15 3.52 2.28
N THR A 858 27.38 3.46 0.99
CA THR A 858 28.64 3.66 0.24
C THR A 858 29.37 5.01 0.44
N PRO A 859 30.56 5.23 -0.17
CA PRO A 859 31.27 6.52 -0.12
C PRO A 859 30.56 7.70 -0.81
N ASP A 860 29.24 7.68 -0.98
CA ASP A 860 28.49 8.64 -1.82
C ASP A 860 28.14 9.97 -1.16
N GLU A 861 28.36 10.17 0.14
CA GLU A 861 28.03 11.46 0.79
C GLU A 861 29.17 11.94 1.70
N TYR A 862 29.82 13.07 1.41
CA TYR A 862 30.89 13.64 2.23
C TYR A 862 30.49 14.97 2.88
N ASP A 863 30.44 14.99 4.20
CA ASP A 863 30.24 16.21 4.99
C ASP A 863 31.61 16.82 5.33
N LEU A 864 31.86 18.02 4.79
CA LEU A 864 33.12 18.73 4.92
C LEU A 864 32.88 20.16 5.45
N SER A 865 33.53 20.49 6.54
CA SER A 865 33.53 21.85 7.10
C SER A 865 34.80 22.59 6.68
N VAL A 866 34.64 23.83 6.21
CA VAL A 866 35.73 24.75 5.91
C VAL A 866 35.88 25.69 7.09
N VAL A 867 36.87 25.44 7.95
CA VAL A 867 37.12 26.26 9.15
C VAL A 867 37.89 27.50 8.74
N LEU A 868 37.23 28.66 8.75
CA LEU A 868 37.80 29.93 8.29
C LEU A 868 38.92 30.42 9.23
N ALA A 869 40.10 30.80 8.69
CA ALA A 869 41.29 31.10 9.49
C ALA A 869 41.36 32.52 10.07
N ASN A 870 40.64 33.49 9.51
CA ASN A 870 40.86 34.92 9.78
C ASN A 870 39.65 35.61 10.43
N THR A 871 39.52 35.47 11.76
CA THR A 871 38.36 35.94 12.54
C THR A 871 38.70 37.01 13.59
N SER A 872 39.88 37.64 13.49
CA SER A 872 40.32 38.68 14.44
C SER A 872 39.28 39.80 14.53
N GLY A 873 38.71 40.01 15.73
CA GLY A 873 37.67 41.02 15.98
C GLY A 873 36.22 40.52 15.90
N THR A 874 36.00 39.22 15.66
CA THR A 874 34.63 38.65 15.63
C THR A 874 34.22 38.13 17.00
N THR A 875 33.15 38.68 17.58
CA THR A 875 32.56 38.23 18.86
C THR A 875 31.17 37.65 18.64
N VAL A 876 30.81 36.65 19.46
CA VAL A 876 29.51 35.98 19.39
C VAL A 876 28.77 36.19 20.70
N GLU A 877 27.55 36.70 20.60
CA GLU A 877 26.65 36.93 21.74
C GLU A 877 25.36 36.13 21.55
N ILE A 878 24.80 35.63 22.65
CA ILE A 878 23.47 35.01 22.67
C ILE A 878 22.47 36.05 23.14
N VAL A 879 21.44 36.30 22.34
CA VAL A 879 20.47 37.36 22.60
C VAL A 879 19.05 36.81 22.55
N GLU A 880 18.20 37.26 23.46
CA GLU A 880 16.78 36.93 23.48
C GLU A 880 16.02 37.71 22.38
N GLN A 881 15.08 37.04 21.72
CA GLN A 881 14.25 37.60 20.65
C GLN A 881 12.95 38.18 21.20
N GLU A 882 12.34 39.09 20.46
CA GLU A 882 11.03 39.60 20.83
C GLU A 882 9.97 38.48 20.86
N PRO A 883 9.03 38.49 21.82
CA PRO A 883 8.08 37.39 22.03
C PRO A 883 7.27 37.00 20.79
N HIS A 884 6.91 37.99 19.95
CA HIS A 884 6.14 37.77 18.73
C HIS A 884 6.97 37.06 17.64
N LEU A 885 8.25 37.41 17.49
CA LEU A 885 9.19 36.75 16.60
C LEU A 885 9.55 35.35 17.11
N ALA A 886 9.70 35.19 18.42
CA ALA A 886 9.92 33.90 19.06
C ALA A 886 8.74 32.94 18.85
N ALA A 887 7.50 33.43 18.90
CA ALA A 887 6.32 32.63 18.59
C ALA A 887 6.23 32.22 17.11
N LEU A 888 6.67 33.10 16.19
CA LEU A 888 6.61 32.88 14.75
C LEU A 888 7.75 31.98 14.23
N LYS A 889 8.97 32.15 14.77
CA LYS A 889 10.16 31.39 14.38
C LYS A 889 10.40 30.15 15.25
N GLY A 890 9.80 30.12 16.43
CA GLY A 890 9.81 29.00 17.34
C GLY A 890 10.95 28.99 18.37
N HIS A 891 11.92 29.91 18.35
CA HIS A 891 13.04 30.01 19.33
C HIS A 891 13.02 31.35 20.07
N ARG A 892 13.37 31.31 21.36
CA ARG A 892 13.58 32.52 22.19
C ARG A 892 14.99 33.08 22.09
N LEU A 893 16.02 32.25 21.93
CA LEU A 893 17.41 32.69 21.88
C LEU A 893 17.94 32.71 20.44
N ARG A 894 18.83 33.65 20.10
CA ARG A 894 19.54 33.67 18.81
C ARG A 894 21.01 34.03 18.96
N LEU A 895 21.85 33.48 18.08
CA LEU A 895 23.24 33.88 17.92
C LEU A 895 23.34 35.21 17.17
N ARG A 896 24.14 36.14 17.71
CA ARG A 896 24.51 37.39 17.08
C ARG A 896 26.03 37.43 16.93
N VAL A 897 26.49 37.46 15.68
CA VAL A 897 27.91 37.62 15.35
C VAL A 897 28.18 39.10 15.09
N LYS A 898 29.04 39.72 15.91
CA LYS A 898 29.54 41.09 15.70
C LYS A 898 30.90 41.00 15.04
N THR A 899 31.03 41.64 13.88
CA THR A 899 32.25 41.60 13.07
C THR A 899 32.32 42.81 12.15
N ASP A 900 33.54 43.33 11.97
CA ASP A 900 33.83 44.42 11.04
C ASP A 900 34.02 43.92 9.60
N ASN A 901 34.05 42.59 9.38
CA ASN A 901 34.20 42.01 8.06
C ASN A 901 32.86 41.96 7.31
N PRO A 902 32.70 42.68 6.18
CA PRO A 902 31.44 42.71 5.43
C PRO A 902 31.06 41.34 4.83
N GLY A 903 32.02 40.45 4.58
CA GLY A 903 31.79 39.11 4.06
C GLY A 903 31.05 38.18 5.04
N LEU A 904 31.12 38.47 6.34
CA LEU A 904 30.47 37.70 7.40
C LEU A 904 29.09 38.26 7.80
N GLN A 905 28.64 39.35 7.15
CA GLN A 905 27.37 40.01 7.46
C GLN A 905 26.23 39.52 6.56
N GLY A 906 25.04 39.34 7.15
CA GLY A 906 23.84 38.97 6.40
C GLY A 906 23.98 37.65 5.64
N LYS A 907 23.64 37.65 4.35
CA LYS A 907 23.66 36.49 3.45
C LYS A 907 24.96 36.36 2.64
N SER A 908 25.89 37.31 2.81
CA SER A 908 27.06 37.46 1.96
C SER A 908 27.99 36.25 1.99
N LEU A 909 28.16 35.61 3.16
CA LEU A 909 29.06 34.46 3.32
C LEU A 909 28.67 33.30 2.38
N ILE A 910 27.42 32.84 2.43
CA ILE A 910 26.99 31.68 1.64
C ILE A 910 26.85 32.03 0.15
N ASN A 911 26.34 33.22 -0.17
CA ASN A 911 26.18 33.64 -1.56
C ASN A 911 27.52 33.80 -2.26
N ASN A 912 28.49 34.48 -1.63
CA ASN A 912 29.82 34.65 -2.19
C ASN A 912 30.54 33.30 -2.30
N PHE A 913 30.44 32.44 -1.29
CA PHE A 913 31.06 31.12 -1.32
C PHE A 913 30.54 30.27 -2.48
N TYR A 914 29.21 30.22 -2.67
CA TYR A 914 28.60 29.50 -3.80
C TYR A 914 29.08 30.01 -5.17
N GLU A 915 29.09 31.33 -5.39
CA GLU A 915 29.53 31.90 -6.66
C GLU A 915 31.02 31.67 -6.91
N LEU A 916 31.86 31.76 -5.88
CA LEU A 916 33.29 31.47 -5.99
C LEU A 916 33.55 30.01 -6.35
N VAL A 917 32.90 29.06 -5.65
CA VAL A 917 33.02 27.63 -5.93
C VAL A 917 32.56 27.32 -7.36
N ARG A 918 31.42 27.85 -7.78
CA ARG A 918 30.92 27.69 -9.16
C ARG A 918 31.93 28.19 -10.19
N ARG A 919 32.46 29.41 -10.00
CA ARG A 919 33.42 30.04 -10.91
C ARG A 919 34.74 29.28 -11.00
N VAL A 920 35.20 28.69 -9.90
CA VAL A 920 36.39 27.83 -9.88
C VAL A 920 36.12 26.57 -10.69
N LEU A 921 35.00 25.88 -10.44
CA LEU A 921 34.65 24.63 -11.14
C LEU A 921 34.54 24.79 -12.65
N GLU A 922 34.04 25.93 -13.16
CA GLU A 922 34.00 26.21 -14.60
C GLU A 922 35.36 26.07 -15.28
N LYS A 923 36.47 26.26 -14.56
CA LYS A 923 37.84 26.16 -15.09
C LYS A 923 38.59 24.91 -14.63
N GLN A 924 38.01 24.09 -13.77
CA GLN A 924 38.68 22.91 -13.21
C GLN A 924 38.66 21.72 -14.18
N THR A 925 39.74 20.95 -14.14
CA THR A 925 39.82 19.61 -14.72
C THR A 925 40.43 18.69 -13.67
N PHE A 926 39.76 17.57 -13.38
CA PHE A 926 40.22 16.67 -12.32
C PHE A 926 41.43 15.86 -12.77
N GLU A 927 42.44 15.79 -11.90
CA GLU A 927 43.68 15.01 -12.12
C GLU A 927 43.37 13.51 -12.20
N SER A 928 42.48 13.03 -11.34
CA SER A 928 42.09 11.62 -11.31
C SER A 928 41.27 11.26 -12.55
N ARG A 929 41.66 10.18 -13.22
CA ARG A 929 40.84 9.58 -14.29
C ARG A 929 39.56 8.93 -13.78
N HIS A 930 39.48 8.63 -12.48
CA HIS A 930 38.37 7.91 -11.86
C HIS A 930 37.29 8.85 -11.31
N LEU A 931 37.55 10.15 -11.19
CA LEU A 931 36.62 11.12 -10.63
C LEU A 931 36.14 12.08 -11.72
N SER A 932 34.85 12.39 -11.73
CA SER A 932 34.25 13.36 -12.64
C SER A 932 33.18 14.21 -11.97
N LEU A 933 33.01 15.46 -12.40
CA LEU A 933 31.89 16.32 -12.00
C LEU A 933 30.66 15.97 -12.86
N VAL A 934 29.50 15.79 -12.23
CA VAL A 934 28.26 15.37 -12.91
C VAL A 934 27.08 16.21 -12.47
N SER A 935 26.04 16.32 -13.31
CA SER A 935 24.82 17.09 -13.04
C SER A 935 24.18 16.70 -11.69
N PRO A 936 23.78 17.66 -10.83
CA PRO A 936 23.68 19.11 -11.07
C PRO A 936 24.99 19.90 -10.92
N GLY A 937 26.12 19.24 -10.67
CA GLY A 937 27.46 19.83 -10.55
C GLY A 937 27.66 20.54 -9.21
N VAL A 938 27.04 21.70 -9.06
CA VAL A 938 27.10 22.55 -7.87
C VAL A 938 25.70 23.08 -7.54
N THR A 939 25.31 22.99 -6.27
CA THR A 939 24.02 23.47 -5.79
C THR A 939 24.17 24.21 -4.46
N ARG A 940 23.32 25.21 -4.23
CA ARG A 940 23.30 25.96 -2.96
C ARG A 940 22.50 25.17 -1.92
N THR A 941 23.08 24.91 -0.75
CA THR A 941 22.38 24.31 0.39
C THR A 941 21.95 25.39 1.38
N GLN A 942 21.26 25.01 2.46
CA GLN A 942 20.82 25.98 3.48
C GLN A 942 22.00 26.62 4.22
N VAL A 943 23.12 25.91 4.36
CA VAL A 943 24.27 26.29 5.19
C VAL A 943 25.58 26.32 4.41
N GLY A 944 25.59 25.94 3.12
CA GLY A 944 26.80 25.74 2.34
C GLY A 944 26.54 25.47 0.86
N VAL A 945 27.42 24.66 0.27
CA VAL A 945 27.45 24.33 -1.16
C VAL A 945 27.57 22.82 -1.32
N ALA A 946 26.66 22.22 -2.09
CA ALA A 946 26.71 20.80 -2.41
C ALA A 946 27.32 20.57 -3.80
N LEU A 947 28.32 19.69 -3.89
CA LEU A 947 28.95 19.22 -5.13
C LEU A 947 28.50 17.81 -5.46
N ALA A 948 28.36 17.49 -6.75
CA ALA A 948 28.03 16.16 -7.22
C ALA A 948 29.14 15.60 -8.12
N PHE A 949 29.87 14.62 -7.62
CA PHE A 949 30.87 13.87 -8.37
C PHE A 949 30.35 12.47 -8.73
N ALA A 950 31.05 11.80 -9.65
CA ALA A 950 30.89 10.39 -9.91
C ALA A 950 32.27 9.73 -9.88
N TRP A 951 32.37 8.58 -9.22
CA TRP A 951 33.57 7.76 -9.13
C TRP A 951 33.44 6.51 -9.99
N GLN A 952 34.44 6.24 -10.81
CA GLN A 952 34.46 5.18 -11.82
C GLN A 952 35.60 4.19 -11.52
N GLY A 953 35.41 3.31 -10.53
CA GLY A 953 36.37 2.25 -10.21
C GLY A 953 35.86 0.83 -10.48
N LYS A 954 36.59 -0.18 -10.03
CA LYS A 954 36.32 -1.60 -10.34
C LYS A 954 35.38 -2.22 -9.31
N GLU A 955 35.54 -1.84 -8.05
CA GLU A 955 34.74 -2.26 -6.91
C GLU A 955 33.49 -1.37 -6.77
N TYR A 956 33.62 -0.06 -6.99
CA TYR A 956 32.52 0.92 -7.03
C TYR A 956 32.43 1.60 -8.41
N PRO A 957 32.05 0.85 -9.46
CA PRO A 957 31.81 1.42 -10.77
C PRO A 957 30.57 2.31 -10.74
N LEU A 958 30.81 3.62 -10.73
CA LEU A 958 29.81 4.67 -10.75
C LEU A 958 29.11 4.88 -9.40
N LEU A 959 29.93 5.19 -8.41
CA LEU A 959 29.47 5.76 -7.16
C LEU A 959 29.22 7.26 -7.36
N GLN A 960 27.97 7.71 -7.31
CA GLN A 960 27.70 9.14 -7.22
C GLN A 960 28.20 9.63 -5.87
N ILE A 961 28.83 10.80 -5.80
CA ILE A 961 29.41 11.33 -4.57
C ILE A 961 28.92 12.76 -4.40
N SER A 962 27.99 12.93 -3.48
CA SER A 962 27.55 14.22 -2.97
C SER A 962 28.53 14.72 -1.92
N ILE A 963 28.92 15.99 -1.99
CA ILE A 963 29.81 16.62 -1.00
C ILE A 963 29.13 17.86 -0.50
N ASP A 964 28.89 17.99 0.80
CA ASP A 964 28.36 19.22 1.40
C ASP A 964 29.51 20.02 2.04
N LEU A 965 29.82 21.16 1.42
CA LEU A 965 30.87 22.09 1.85
C LEU A 965 30.25 23.21 2.67
N VAL A 966 30.54 23.24 3.97
CA VAL A 966 29.97 24.21 4.90
C VAL A 966 31.06 25.14 5.45
N PRO A 967 31.05 26.46 5.13
CA PRO A 967 31.94 27.41 5.77
C PRO A 967 31.53 27.63 7.23
N VAL A 968 32.47 27.43 8.16
CA VAL A 968 32.22 27.53 9.61
C VAL A 968 33.23 28.45 10.30
N LEU A 969 32.76 29.15 11.33
CA LEU A 969 33.62 29.89 12.26
C LEU A 969 33.84 29.05 13.53
N ALA A 970 35.09 28.94 13.97
CA ALA A 970 35.42 28.37 15.27
C ALA A 970 35.37 29.44 16.35
N VAL A 971 34.53 29.25 17.36
CA VAL A 971 34.35 30.20 18.47
C VAL A 971 34.49 29.50 19.81
N PRO A 972 34.88 30.19 20.90
CA PRO A 972 34.85 29.60 22.24
C PRO A 972 33.45 29.10 22.58
N TRP A 973 33.37 27.97 23.28
CA TRP A 973 32.09 27.39 23.68
C TRP A 973 31.33 28.34 24.65
N PRO A 974 30.16 28.89 24.27
CA PRO A 974 29.42 29.81 25.13
C PRO A 974 28.89 29.12 26.40
N ALA A 975 28.94 29.78 27.55
CA ALA A 975 28.51 29.19 28.83
C ALA A 975 27.00 28.88 28.85
N GLU A 976 26.22 29.64 28.09
CA GLU A 976 24.77 29.52 27.97
C GLU A 976 24.34 28.39 27.03
N VAL A 977 25.25 27.86 26.20
CA VAL A 977 24.96 26.76 25.27
C VAL A 977 25.35 25.44 25.90
N SER A 978 24.35 24.59 26.19
CA SER A 978 24.60 23.26 26.76
C SER A 978 25.42 22.40 25.80
N ARG A 979 26.41 21.68 26.36
CA ARG A 979 27.24 20.73 25.61
C ARG A 979 26.43 19.46 25.27
N PRO A 980 26.63 18.86 24.07
CA PRO A 980 26.11 17.53 23.79
C PRO A 980 26.49 16.52 24.88
N PRO A 981 25.63 15.54 25.19
CA PRO A 981 25.98 14.42 26.07
C PRO A 981 27.28 13.76 25.62
N LEU A 982 28.13 13.37 26.57
CA LEU A 982 29.43 12.72 26.33
C LEU A 982 30.49 13.56 25.61
N THR A 983 30.24 14.85 25.33
CA THR A 983 31.26 15.74 24.73
C THR A 983 32.51 15.81 25.63
N PRO A 984 33.70 15.46 25.13
CA PRO A 984 34.93 15.52 25.92
C PRO A 984 35.23 16.94 26.42
N ALA A 985 35.76 17.04 27.64
CA ALA A 985 36.18 18.32 28.23
C ALA A 985 37.32 19.01 27.44
N SER A 986 38.04 18.26 26.59
CA SER A 986 39.07 18.80 25.69
C SER A 986 38.50 19.66 24.56
N ILE A 987 37.22 19.52 24.20
CA ILE A 987 36.58 20.32 23.16
C ILE A 987 36.10 21.64 23.77
N ASN A 988 36.84 22.72 23.53
CA ASN A 988 36.53 24.05 24.06
C ASN A 988 36.03 25.05 23.01
N GLN A 989 35.95 24.60 21.75
CA GLN A 989 35.47 25.40 20.63
C GLN A 989 34.18 24.81 20.08
N LEU A 990 33.26 25.69 19.71
CA LEU A 990 32.00 25.39 19.01
C LEU A 990 32.10 25.96 17.60
N TYR A 991 31.64 25.20 16.60
CA TYR A 991 31.53 25.70 15.23
C TYR A 991 30.17 26.38 15.05
N ILE A 992 30.16 27.51 14.34
CA ILE A 992 28.93 28.18 13.92
C ILE A 992 28.92 28.38 12.41
N CYS A 993 27.75 28.26 11.78
CA CYS A 993 27.55 28.45 10.34
C CYS A 993 26.49 29.52 10.07
N ASN A 994 26.60 30.18 8.91
CA ASN A 994 25.61 31.13 8.42
C ASN A 994 24.63 30.42 7.47
N THR A 995 23.38 30.84 7.47
CA THR A 995 22.33 30.25 6.63
C THR A 995 21.95 31.17 5.49
N THR A 996 21.28 30.64 4.45
CA THR A 996 20.77 31.43 3.30
C THR A 996 19.80 32.56 3.70
N ASP A 997 19.23 32.50 4.91
CA ASP A 997 18.37 33.55 5.45
C ASP A 997 19.16 34.62 6.23
N GLY A 998 20.48 34.46 6.36
CA GLY A 998 21.42 35.39 7.01
C GLY A 998 21.57 35.16 8.52
N GLU A 999 20.95 34.12 9.05
CA GLU A 999 21.02 33.77 10.48
C GLU A 999 22.14 32.79 10.78
N TRP A 1000 22.71 32.90 11.98
CA TRP A 1000 23.80 32.05 12.47
C TRP A 1000 23.28 30.92 13.35
N ARG A 1001 23.89 29.73 13.24
CA ARG A 1001 23.52 28.52 14.01
C ARG A 1001 24.73 27.77 14.52
N CYS A 1002 24.56 27.09 15.64
CA CYS A 1002 25.55 26.14 16.17
C CYS A 1002 25.63 24.91 15.27
N SER A 1003 26.86 24.47 14.98
CA SER A 1003 27.17 23.19 14.36
C SER A 1003 27.88 22.31 15.39
N PHE A 1004 27.23 21.21 15.76
CA PHE A 1004 27.76 20.23 16.72
C PHE A 1004 28.46 19.04 16.04
N ALA A 1005 28.59 19.06 14.71
CA ALA A 1005 29.07 17.92 13.92
C ALA A 1005 30.50 17.49 14.28
N GLY A 1006 31.36 18.43 14.71
CA GLY A 1006 32.72 18.13 15.18
C GLY A 1006 32.75 17.45 16.54
N ALA A 1007 31.97 17.96 17.51
CA ALA A 1007 31.86 17.33 18.84
C ALA A 1007 31.23 15.93 18.74
N GLU A 1008 30.21 15.78 17.87
CA GLU A 1008 29.56 14.51 17.60
C GLU A 1008 30.53 13.47 17.02
N ALA A 1009 31.32 13.84 16.01
CA ALA A 1009 32.31 12.95 15.40
C ALA A 1009 33.31 12.40 16.42
N GLU A 1010 33.79 13.24 17.34
CA GLU A 1010 34.69 12.82 18.40
C GLU A 1010 34.02 11.81 19.34
N VAL A 1011 32.77 12.06 19.75
CA VAL A 1011 32.02 11.13 20.61
C VAL A 1011 31.81 9.78 19.92
N LEU A 1012 31.44 9.78 18.63
CA LEU A 1012 31.23 8.55 17.87
C LEU A 1012 32.53 7.76 17.63
N SER A 1013 33.67 8.43 17.54
CA SER A 1013 34.98 7.78 17.40
C SER A 1013 35.38 6.95 18.63
N GLN A 1014 34.80 7.26 19.80
CA GLN A 1014 35.08 6.62 21.08
C GLN A 1014 34.07 5.50 21.43
N LEU A 1015 33.24 5.07 20.48
CA LEU A 1015 32.30 3.96 20.67
C LEU A 1015 33.03 2.62 20.62
N ASP A 1016 32.71 1.73 21.55
CA ASP A 1016 33.15 0.33 21.48
C ASP A 1016 32.40 -0.44 20.37
N PRO A 1017 32.83 -1.67 20.00
CA PRO A 1017 32.20 -2.44 18.92
C PRO A 1017 30.71 -2.73 19.13
N GLN A 1018 30.25 -2.92 20.37
CA GLN A 1018 28.86 -3.24 20.69
C GLN A 1018 27.98 -1.99 20.62
N GLU A 1019 28.46 -0.87 21.20
CA GLU A 1019 27.84 0.45 21.09
C GLU A 1019 27.72 0.88 19.62
N ARG A 1020 28.78 0.67 18.83
CA ARG A 1020 28.82 0.94 17.40
C ARG A 1020 27.81 0.07 16.63
N ARG A 1021 27.71 -1.23 16.95
CA ARG A 1021 26.72 -2.13 16.33
C ARG A 1021 25.29 -1.61 16.52
N ILE A 1022 24.93 -1.18 17.72
CA ILE A 1022 23.58 -0.66 18.01
C ILE A 1022 23.34 0.66 17.28
N TYR A 1023 24.29 1.60 17.33
CA TYR A 1023 24.20 2.87 16.61
C TYR A 1023 23.95 2.67 15.11
N LEU A 1024 24.73 1.76 14.50
CA LEU A 1024 24.58 1.40 13.09
C LEU A 1024 23.24 0.71 12.83
N GLY A 1025 22.88 -0.32 13.61
CA GLY A 1025 21.60 -1.01 13.43
C GLY A 1025 20.40 -0.05 13.46
N CYS A 1026 20.41 0.93 14.37
CA CYS A 1026 19.38 1.97 14.40
C CYS A 1026 19.38 2.79 13.10
N LYS A 1027 20.56 3.22 12.60
CA LYS A 1027 20.69 4.04 11.38
C LYS A 1027 20.23 3.27 10.14
N THR A 1028 20.51 1.97 10.06
CA THR A 1028 20.03 1.06 8.99
C THR A 1028 18.52 0.93 9.02
N LEU A 1029 17.94 0.70 10.20
CA LEU A 1029 16.48 0.59 10.32
C LEU A 1029 15.79 1.90 9.93
N LEU A 1030 16.36 3.05 10.31
CA LEU A 1030 15.85 4.35 9.88
C LEU A 1030 15.98 4.57 8.37
N SER A 1031 17.09 4.14 7.74
CA SER A 1031 17.24 4.28 6.28
C SER A 1031 16.19 3.45 5.52
N HIS A 1032 15.87 2.24 5.98
CA HIS A 1032 14.81 1.41 5.40
C HIS A 1032 13.41 1.98 5.61
N LEU A 1033 13.23 2.80 6.66
CA LEU A 1033 11.98 3.51 6.92
C LEU A 1033 11.85 4.80 6.12
N LYS A 1034 12.90 5.28 5.43
CA LYS A 1034 12.84 6.50 4.61
C LYS A 1034 11.87 6.30 3.44
N ALA A 1035 10.95 7.25 3.28
CA ALA A 1035 10.06 7.30 2.12
C ALA A 1035 10.86 7.71 0.88
N ASP A 1036 11.04 6.77 -0.04
CA ASP A 1036 11.97 6.92 -1.15
C ASP A 1036 11.57 8.02 -2.17
N PRO A 1037 12.53 8.63 -2.90
CA PRO A 1037 12.28 9.66 -3.90
C PRO A 1037 11.30 9.27 -5.02
N TRP A 1038 11.05 7.99 -5.25
CA TRP A 1038 10.22 7.47 -6.33
C TRP A 1038 8.73 7.26 -5.99
N MET A 1039 8.28 7.51 -4.74
CA MET A 1039 6.84 7.46 -4.41
C MET A 1039 6.03 8.61 -5.07
N PRO A 1040 4.78 8.36 -5.53
CA PRO A 1040 3.87 9.41 -6.02
C PRO A 1040 3.66 10.53 -4.98
N ARG A 1041 3.58 11.79 -5.43
CA ARG A 1041 3.48 12.96 -4.53
C ARG A 1041 2.30 12.89 -3.56
N GLU A 1042 1.17 12.33 -4.00
CA GLU A 1042 -0.06 12.14 -3.19
C GLU A 1042 0.10 11.09 -2.10
N VAL A 1043 0.91 10.05 -2.35
CA VAL A 1043 1.27 9.04 -1.36
C VAL A 1043 2.27 9.62 -0.37
N LYS A 1044 3.31 10.31 -0.84
CA LYS A 1044 4.31 10.96 0.04
C LYS A 1044 3.69 11.87 1.11
N ALA A 1045 2.59 12.55 0.81
CA ALA A 1045 1.88 13.44 1.75
C ALA A 1045 1.44 12.72 3.03
N ASN A 1046 0.99 11.46 2.91
CA ASN A 1046 0.46 10.66 4.02
C ASN A 1046 1.55 9.95 4.86
N TYR A 1047 2.82 10.04 4.45
CA TYR A 1047 3.97 9.29 5.03
C TYR A 1047 5.16 10.23 5.23
N THR A 1048 4.88 11.53 5.39
CA THR A 1048 5.85 12.60 5.18
C THR A 1048 7.08 12.56 6.08
N TRP A 1049 7.08 11.86 7.21
CA TRP A 1049 8.11 11.93 8.27
C TRP A 1049 9.57 11.62 7.88
N TRP A 1050 9.88 11.12 6.68
CA TRP A 1050 11.27 10.89 6.25
C TRP A 1050 11.76 11.58 4.97
N ASP A 1051 10.92 12.34 4.26
CA ASP A 1051 11.46 13.26 3.26
C ASP A 1051 12.05 14.47 4.00
N SER A 1052 13.27 14.34 4.51
CA SER A 1052 14.00 15.36 5.27
C SER A 1052 14.08 16.71 4.54
N ARG A 1053 13.78 16.76 3.24
CA ARG A 1053 13.81 17.98 2.42
C ARG A 1053 12.49 18.78 2.48
N LYS A 1054 11.36 18.17 2.86
CA LYS A 1054 10.05 18.87 2.96
C LYS A 1054 9.76 19.45 4.34
N TRP A 1055 10.35 18.90 5.39
CA TRP A 1055 10.26 19.48 6.71
C TRP A 1055 11.25 20.63 6.80
N LYS A 1056 10.78 21.87 6.66
CA LYS A 1056 11.48 23.03 7.26
C LYS A 1056 11.45 22.92 8.81
N ILE A 1057 11.88 21.80 9.37
CA ILE A 1057 12.38 21.64 10.73
C ILE A 1057 13.89 21.59 10.51
N MET A 1058 14.66 22.56 11.00
CA MET A 1058 16.12 22.65 10.93
C MET A 1058 16.77 21.79 12.02
N ILE A 1059 16.23 20.58 12.24
CA ILE A 1059 16.97 19.51 12.89
C ILE A 1059 17.11 18.37 11.89
N PRO A 1060 18.35 18.03 11.48
CA PRO A 1060 18.58 16.88 10.59
C PRO A 1060 17.97 15.61 11.20
N ALA A 1061 17.25 14.79 10.43
CA ALA A 1061 16.57 13.60 10.95
C ALA A 1061 17.53 12.61 11.67
N GLY A 1062 18.81 12.59 11.29
CA GLY A 1062 19.83 11.83 12.02
C GLY A 1062 20.11 12.38 13.43
N PHE A 1063 19.93 13.67 13.65
CA PHE A 1063 20.34 14.37 14.87
C PHE A 1063 19.49 14.02 16.10
N ALA A 1064 18.16 13.94 15.97
CA ALA A 1064 17.30 13.48 17.07
C ALA A 1064 17.63 12.05 17.51
N MET A 1065 17.90 11.18 16.53
CA MET A 1065 18.33 9.80 16.78
C MET A 1065 19.70 9.74 17.45
N LYS A 1066 20.69 10.49 16.94
CA LYS A 1066 22.02 10.61 17.52
C LYS A 1066 21.94 11.08 18.98
N ASN A 1067 21.13 12.07 19.30
CA ASN A 1067 21.01 12.58 20.66
C ASN A 1067 20.33 11.62 21.62
N SER A 1068 19.26 10.95 21.18
CA SER A 1068 18.61 9.91 21.97
C SER A 1068 19.58 8.76 22.24
N PHE A 1069 20.36 8.37 21.24
CA PHE A 1069 21.45 7.41 21.38
C PHE A 1069 22.48 7.86 22.41
N LEU A 1070 23.03 9.08 22.29
CA LEU A 1070 24.05 9.61 23.20
C LEU A 1070 23.57 9.73 24.65
N ASN A 1071 22.32 10.16 24.86
CA ASN A 1071 21.72 10.22 26.20
C ASN A 1071 21.57 8.82 26.82
N GLN A 1072 21.08 7.84 26.05
CA GLN A 1072 20.95 6.46 26.53
C GLN A 1072 22.32 5.82 26.76
N LEU A 1073 23.29 6.11 25.90
CA LEU A 1073 24.67 5.68 26.04
C LEU A 1073 25.31 6.21 27.32
N GLN A 1074 25.14 7.51 27.60
CA GLN A 1074 25.60 8.11 28.85
C GLN A 1074 24.97 7.42 30.05
N HIS A 1075 23.65 7.28 30.06
CA HIS A 1075 22.94 6.59 31.13
C HIS A 1075 23.42 5.15 31.34
N LYS A 1076 23.64 4.39 30.26
CA LYS A 1076 24.13 3.01 30.36
C LYS A 1076 25.57 2.92 30.84
N ARG A 1077 26.46 3.82 30.39
CA ARG A 1077 27.85 3.91 30.88
C ARG A 1077 27.90 4.25 32.36
N GLU A 1078 27.11 5.23 32.80
CA GLU A 1078 27.02 5.64 34.21
C GLU A 1078 26.50 4.52 35.12
N ASN A 1079 25.52 3.74 34.64
CA ASN A 1079 24.89 2.66 35.40
C ASN A 1079 25.48 1.27 35.13
N LYS A 1080 26.54 1.17 34.30
CA LYS A 1080 27.20 -0.08 33.89
C LYS A 1080 26.23 -1.15 33.34
N ILE A 1081 25.28 -0.73 32.51
CA ILE A 1081 24.26 -1.59 31.90
C ILE A 1081 24.71 -2.02 30.50
N GLU A 1082 24.65 -3.31 30.19
CA GLU A 1082 25.00 -3.84 28.86
C GLU A 1082 23.96 -3.51 27.77
N TRP A 1083 24.40 -3.53 26.51
CA TRP A 1083 23.56 -3.32 25.33
C TRP A 1083 22.93 -4.62 24.82
N ARG A 1084 21.62 -4.61 24.54
CA ARG A 1084 20.83 -5.71 23.98
C ARG A 1084 20.19 -5.29 22.66
N ASP A 1085 19.86 -6.24 21.80
CA ASP A 1085 19.24 -5.95 20.49
C ASP A 1085 17.86 -5.29 20.61
N GLU A 1086 17.14 -5.53 21.71
CA GLU A 1086 15.88 -4.83 22.03
C GLU A 1086 16.07 -3.31 22.24
N ASP A 1087 17.26 -2.86 22.64
CA ASP A 1087 17.53 -1.44 22.91
C ASP A 1087 17.47 -0.61 21.62
N LEU A 1088 17.79 -1.22 20.47
CA LEU A 1088 17.65 -0.61 19.14
C LEU A 1088 16.20 -0.25 18.84
N ILE A 1089 15.27 -1.18 19.08
CA ILE A 1089 13.84 -0.97 18.85
C ILE A 1089 13.29 0.03 19.86
N ASN A 1090 13.69 -0.10 21.13
CA ASN A 1090 13.26 0.79 22.19
C ASN A 1090 13.68 2.23 21.89
N MET A 1091 14.91 2.45 21.40
CA MET A 1091 15.41 3.78 21.05
C MET A 1091 14.57 4.43 19.95
N ILE A 1092 14.25 3.70 18.88
CA ILE A 1092 13.40 4.23 17.79
C ILE A 1092 11.98 4.46 18.28
N ILE A 1093 11.42 3.57 19.09
CA ILE A 1093 10.11 3.77 19.73
C ILE A 1093 10.13 5.04 20.59
N THR A 1094 11.18 5.29 21.37
CA THR A 1094 11.31 6.49 22.20
C THR A 1094 11.36 7.74 21.34
N ILE A 1095 12.23 7.78 20.32
CA ILE A 1095 12.34 8.91 19.38
C ILE A 1095 10.97 9.21 18.75
N LEU A 1096 10.25 8.19 18.29
CA LEU A 1096 8.94 8.36 17.65
C LEU A 1096 7.82 8.65 18.65
N ARG A 1097 7.91 8.15 19.89
CA ARG A 1097 6.93 8.43 20.93
C ARG A 1097 6.98 9.90 21.35
N ASP A 1098 8.17 10.48 21.42
CA ASP A 1098 8.34 11.93 21.62
C ASP A 1098 7.71 12.72 20.46
N MET A 1099 7.41 12.05 19.33
CA MET A 1099 6.68 12.61 18.20
C MET A 1099 5.14 12.57 18.30
N CYS A 1100 4.63 11.95 19.35
CA CYS A 1100 3.21 11.68 19.56
C CYS A 1100 2.76 12.25 20.91
N GLN A 1101 1.46 12.44 21.07
CA GLN A 1101 0.85 12.70 22.37
C GLN A 1101 -0.19 11.61 22.64
N ASP A 1102 -0.32 11.25 23.91
CA ASP A 1102 -1.36 10.32 24.34
C ASP A 1102 -2.71 11.04 24.23
N PHE A 1103 -3.55 10.55 23.33
CA PHE A 1103 -4.93 10.96 23.22
C PHE A 1103 -5.80 9.89 23.88
N TRP A 1104 -6.36 10.27 25.02
CA TRP A 1104 -7.36 9.48 25.69
C TRP A 1104 -8.73 9.79 25.06
N ASP A 1105 -9.33 8.79 24.42
CA ASP A 1105 -10.69 8.89 23.90
C ASP A 1105 -11.70 8.57 25.04
N PRO A 1106 -12.45 9.57 25.53
CA PRO A 1106 -13.38 9.38 26.65
C PRO A 1106 -14.52 8.40 26.32
N THR A 1107 -14.79 8.18 25.03
CA THR A 1107 -15.90 7.34 24.57
C THR A 1107 -15.52 5.87 24.41
N THR A 1108 -14.24 5.58 24.16
CA THR A 1108 -13.74 4.21 23.99
C THR A 1108 -12.88 3.73 25.16
N GLY A 1109 -12.40 4.64 26.02
CA GLY A 1109 -11.53 4.33 27.16
C GLY A 1109 -10.14 3.85 26.74
N LEU A 1110 -9.78 4.04 25.47
CA LEU A 1110 -8.50 3.62 24.90
C LEU A 1110 -7.57 4.81 24.76
N GLU A 1111 -6.33 4.64 25.22
CA GLU A 1111 -5.23 5.52 24.87
C GLU A 1111 -4.79 5.23 23.43
N SER A 1112 -4.81 6.27 22.60
CA SER A 1112 -4.30 6.23 21.24
C SER A 1112 -3.21 7.28 21.08
N LEU A 1113 -2.14 6.94 20.36
CA LEU A 1113 -1.12 7.92 20.02
C LEU A 1113 -1.64 8.75 18.84
N VAL A 1114 -1.70 10.06 19.02
CA VAL A 1114 -1.96 10.98 17.90
C VAL A 1114 -0.71 11.80 17.61
N PRO A 1115 -0.50 12.20 16.35
CA PRO A 1115 0.61 13.07 15.98
C PRO A 1115 0.63 14.33 16.85
N ALA A 1116 1.78 14.61 17.47
CA ALA A 1116 1.96 15.82 18.26
C ALA A 1116 2.78 16.86 17.50
N LYS A 1117 2.65 18.10 17.96
CA LYS A 1117 3.55 19.19 17.62
C LYS A 1117 4.79 19.06 18.51
N ILE A 1118 5.94 18.80 17.90
CA ILE A 1118 7.16 18.49 18.65
C ILE A 1118 8.17 19.56 18.34
N HIS A 1119 8.80 20.05 19.39
CA HIS A 1119 9.96 20.90 19.28
C HIS A 1119 11.18 20.00 19.15
N ALA A 1120 11.86 20.03 18.01
CA ALA A 1120 13.13 19.33 17.88
C ALA A 1120 14.22 20.15 18.59
N TYR A 1121 15.13 19.48 19.32
CA TYR A 1121 16.10 20.07 20.25
C TYR A 1121 17.59 19.90 19.85
N PHE A 1122 18.40 20.96 20.06
CA PHE A 1122 19.69 20.90 20.76
C PHE A 1122 20.10 22.22 21.41
N GLY A 1123 20.61 22.15 22.65
CA GLY A 1123 21.52 23.18 23.18
C GLY A 1123 20.95 24.56 23.51
N GLY A 1124 19.62 24.71 23.63
CA GLY A 1124 18.95 25.97 23.99
C GLY A 1124 17.91 26.38 22.95
N GLU A 1125 16.62 26.23 23.31
CA GLU A 1125 15.34 26.65 22.67
C GLU A 1125 15.37 27.25 21.24
N PHE A 1126 14.60 26.88 20.22
CA PHE A 1126 13.56 25.90 19.86
C PHE A 1126 13.20 26.17 18.37
N GLU A 1127 12.63 25.23 17.63
CA GLU A 1127 12.05 25.51 16.32
C GLU A 1127 10.53 25.42 16.30
N THR A 1128 9.92 25.99 15.25
CA THR A 1128 8.46 25.88 15.04
C THR A 1128 8.05 24.42 14.94
N PRO A 1129 7.11 23.97 15.79
CA PRO A 1129 6.73 22.57 15.82
C PRO A 1129 5.94 22.18 14.57
N LYS A 1130 6.21 20.99 14.04
CA LYS A 1130 5.43 20.38 12.95
C LYS A 1130 4.94 19.00 13.35
N THR A 1131 3.80 18.61 12.80
CA THR A 1131 3.01 17.45 13.21
C THR A 1131 3.51 16.14 12.57
N GLY A 1132 3.87 15.13 13.36
CA GLY A 1132 4.39 13.84 12.87
C GLY A 1132 3.31 12.84 12.44
N GLU A 1133 2.62 13.08 11.33
CA GLU A 1133 1.39 12.34 10.94
C GLU A 1133 1.52 10.81 10.81
N GLY A 1134 2.71 10.28 10.54
CA GLY A 1134 2.93 8.83 10.40
C GLY A 1134 3.40 8.10 11.65
N ALA A 1135 3.94 8.81 12.66
CA ALA A 1135 4.66 8.21 13.80
C ALA A 1135 3.84 7.19 14.64
N PRO A 1136 2.54 7.40 14.92
CA PRO A 1136 1.73 6.43 15.67
C PRO A 1136 1.69 5.04 15.03
N GLU A 1137 1.58 4.96 13.71
CA GLU A 1137 1.50 3.72 12.95
C GLU A 1137 2.81 2.93 13.02
N ILE A 1138 3.97 3.58 12.93
CA ILE A 1138 5.26 2.88 13.02
C ILE A 1138 5.51 2.39 14.44
N ILE A 1139 5.20 3.21 15.46
CA ILE A 1139 5.31 2.79 16.86
C ILE A 1139 4.47 1.54 17.09
N LYS A 1140 3.27 1.47 16.51
CA LYS A 1140 2.42 0.29 16.61
C LYS A 1140 3.09 -0.94 15.98
N VAL A 1141 3.68 -0.82 14.80
CA VAL A 1141 4.37 -1.94 14.14
C VAL A 1141 5.65 -2.35 14.88
N LEU A 1142 6.46 -1.40 15.34
CA LEU A 1142 7.67 -1.68 16.14
C LEU A 1142 7.32 -2.34 17.48
N LYS A 1143 6.21 -1.97 18.12
CA LYS A 1143 5.69 -2.64 19.32
C LYS A 1143 5.18 -4.05 19.02
N GLU A 1144 4.55 -4.28 17.86
CA GLU A 1144 4.17 -5.63 17.40
C GLU A 1144 5.42 -6.50 17.17
N LEU A 1145 6.46 -5.96 16.52
CA LEU A 1145 7.73 -6.65 16.31
C LEU A 1145 8.46 -6.95 17.62
N LYS A 1146 8.49 -6.00 18.55
CA LYS A 1146 9.05 -6.21 19.89
C LYS A 1146 8.37 -7.36 20.65
N LYS A 1147 7.08 -7.61 20.42
CA LYS A 1147 6.36 -8.75 21.03
C LYS A 1147 6.68 -10.09 20.37
N SER A 1148 7.18 -10.07 19.13
CA SER A 1148 7.53 -11.27 18.35
C SER A 1148 8.98 -11.72 18.52
N LEU A 1149 9.85 -10.80 18.99
CA LEU A 1149 11.20 -11.07 19.48
C LEU A 1149 11.14 -11.52 20.93
#